data_AF-A0A0R3KV76-F1
#
_entry.id   AF-A0A0R3KV76-F1
#
_cell.length_a   1.000
_cell.length_b   1.000
_cell.length_c   1.000
_cell.angle_alpha   90.00
_cell.angle_beta   90.00
_cell.angle_gamma   90.00
#
_symmetry.space_group_name_H-M   'P 1'
#
loop_
_entity.id
_entity.type
_entity.pdbx_description
1 polymer ?
#
loop_
_entity_poly.entity_id
_entity_poly.type
_entity_poly.pdbx_seq_one_letter_code
_entity_poly.pdbx_strand_id
1 'polypeptide(L)'
;MGVAGKDPVGHKIGSYAAKRFPLGQNWYPADVFKQTLCGTFHHFNFYDGAGAEADWNNYFLPSPRFAFLRDDLLPQADPDDVHKCDGVACMEAEITPDEHFYNNPWFPKDVGSSAWEGSQMCTYGPWVWEEAHGNRPEIHPSELYWWKEPWPQSWGGGDIVWMMLLQDDSNRFDREGDYGEPTPRPSWWRPWSKNPRTGQFKIAFTAPPRPSFVFGPLNITINEAFSRNVVTSEDEEARRDSDDGAEHALEYNGTVVVQVRELQARNDDVGVQFVDLCRRPNGWLQGYVALTSKVGRGDRGQEGYHVLNAHIARQSRLLPDVQVSELLGTSLRRSARETVLTKADRASLRRAMVNGRPQLTMDVRVGLIGDGKESEAPVSKIELIEGGSRSTLAHRLTSDLNNRSTAIARGVPVLGGAKLSVLAGAEWREVTVPPFDLAPRRETQKPTVGSEDSSAWMSFLSWAGGRKVEPGGLSLMRAAEWEISVDPQYAPIREGKPSAEDDSPPSEELNSILMSRDAARLKDLFGAEQPFQVQWTFEATNVVTGQSAPVRVGGTGDSEIGITRLPSAIPDNRLNVRFPSKPDGALYELIATATMIDTFGMKGSIQHRVASHVVTGRPGGNLAESLASAAASMADADPDALAKGRLDVSADDKLLENDPRARRARLVRLVALRATEDDHVTVDELRRVVQAAKLLSAQ
;
A
#
# COMPACT_ATOMS: atom_id res chain seq x y z
N MET A 1 -16.35 -17.38 7.62
CA MET A 1 -17.07 -16.21 8.17
C MET A 1 -18.53 -16.13 7.75
N GLY A 2 -18.96 -16.64 6.59
CA GLY A 2 -20.40 -16.63 6.22
C GLY A 2 -20.90 -15.26 5.76
N VAL A 3 -19.98 -14.33 5.51
CA VAL A 3 -20.24 -13.01 4.93
C VAL A 3 -19.19 -12.75 3.86
N ALA A 4 -19.58 -12.09 2.78
CA ALA A 4 -18.70 -11.62 1.72
C ALA A 4 -19.02 -10.17 1.35
N GLY A 5 -18.01 -9.30 1.32
CA GLY A 5 -18.11 -7.92 0.85
C GLY A 5 -17.59 -7.77 -0.59
N LYS A 6 -18.16 -6.84 -1.36
CA LYS A 6 -17.65 -6.39 -2.67
C LYS A 6 -18.21 -5.02 -3.06
N ASP A 7 -17.58 -4.34 -4.03
CA ASP A 7 -18.17 -3.19 -4.72
C ASP A 7 -18.91 -3.69 -5.99
N PRO A 8 -20.25 -3.70 -6.02
CA PRO A 8 -20.98 -4.23 -7.17
C PRO A 8 -20.81 -3.39 -8.44
N VAL A 9 -20.39 -2.13 -8.33
CA VAL A 9 -20.30 -1.19 -9.45
C VAL A 9 -18.84 -0.99 -9.90
N GLY A 10 -17.88 -1.08 -8.97
CA GLY A 10 -16.46 -0.70 -9.18
C GLY A 10 -15.47 -1.76 -8.78
N HIS A 11 -15.90 -3.02 -8.75
CA HIS A 11 -15.00 -4.16 -8.62
C HIS A 11 -13.92 -4.24 -9.71
N LYS A 12 -14.07 -3.53 -10.83
CA LYS A 12 -13.10 -3.51 -11.94
C LYS A 12 -12.21 -2.27 -11.88
N ILE A 13 -10.91 -2.51 -11.88
CA ILE A 13 -9.88 -1.47 -11.75
C ILE A 13 -8.96 -1.37 -12.96
N GLY A 14 -9.01 -2.35 -13.88
CA GLY A 14 -8.19 -2.38 -15.10
C GLY A 14 -6.69 -2.55 -14.82
N SER A 15 -5.87 -2.26 -15.82
CA SER A 15 -4.40 -2.36 -15.76
C SER A 15 -3.70 -1.04 -15.44
N TYR A 16 -4.45 -0.04 -14.97
CA TYR A 16 -3.96 1.33 -14.84
C TYR A 16 -3.29 1.53 -13.49
N ALA A 17 -1.97 1.73 -13.46
CA ALA A 17 -1.26 2.01 -12.22
C ALA A 17 -1.61 3.40 -11.68
N ALA A 18 -1.76 3.50 -10.36
CA ALA A 18 -1.95 4.76 -9.66
C ALA A 18 -0.61 5.43 -9.39
N LYS A 19 -0.59 6.76 -9.43
CA LYS A 19 0.57 7.61 -9.23
C LYS A 19 0.74 7.97 -7.77
N ARG A 20 1.98 7.98 -7.30
CA ARG A 20 2.36 8.68 -6.06
C ARG A 20 2.81 10.07 -6.44
N PHE A 21 1.98 11.10 -6.23
CA PHE A 21 2.31 12.46 -6.65
C PHE A 21 3.63 12.95 -6.02
N PRO A 22 4.54 13.63 -6.75
CA PRO A 22 4.74 13.70 -8.21
C PRO A 22 5.76 12.67 -8.74
N LEU A 23 6.00 11.58 -7.99
CA LEU A 23 7.10 10.62 -8.17
C LEU A 23 6.91 9.58 -9.29
N GLY A 24 5.77 9.58 -9.98
CA GLY A 24 5.46 8.61 -11.04
C GLY A 24 4.41 7.60 -10.61
N GLN A 25 4.30 6.50 -11.36
CA GLN A 25 3.43 5.37 -11.00
C GLN A 25 4.00 4.68 -9.75
N ASN A 26 3.15 4.21 -8.85
CA ASN A 26 3.56 3.57 -7.60
C ASN A 26 2.80 2.28 -7.32
N TRP A 27 1.46 2.33 -7.39
CA TRP A 27 0.62 1.17 -7.14
C TRP A 27 0.19 0.55 -8.47
N TYR A 28 0.65 -0.66 -8.73
CA TYR A 28 0.33 -1.38 -9.95
C TYR A 28 -0.65 -2.51 -9.64
N PRO A 29 -1.78 -2.62 -10.37
CA PRO A 29 -2.69 -3.74 -10.22
C PRO A 29 -2.00 -5.09 -10.43
N ALA A 30 -2.26 -6.02 -9.52
CA ALA A 30 -1.92 -7.44 -9.67
C ALA A 30 -3.03 -8.25 -10.35
N ASP A 31 -4.24 -7.67 -10.39
CA ASP A 31 -5.37 -8.13 -11.17
C ASP A 31 -6.19 -6.91 -11.64
N VAL A 32 -6.99 -7.07 -12.68
CA VAL A 32 -7.94 -6.06 -13.17
C VAL A 32 -9.21 -5.96 -12.31
N PHE A 33 -9.32 -6.82 -11.29
CA PHE A 33 -10.40 -6.87 -10.32
C PHE A 33 -9.88 -6.60 -8.90
N LYS A 34 -10.70 -5.90 -8.10
CA LYS A 34 -10.53 -5.81 -6.64
C LYS A 34 -10.66 -7.20 -6.03
N GLN A 35 -9.90 -7.49 -4.98
CA GLN A 35 -9.84 -8.80 -4.34
C GLN A 35 -10.29 -8.75 -2.89
N THR A 36 -10.78 -9.89 -2.40
CA THR A 36 -11.03 -10.11 -0.97
C THR A 36 -9.81 -10.74 -0.34
N LEU A 37 -9.34 -10.20 0.78
CA LEU A 37 -8.33 -10.81 1.65
C LEU A 37 -8.99 -11.21 2.97
N CYS A 38 -8.93 -12.48 3.34
CA CYS A 38 -9.39 -12.96 4.65
C CYS A 38 -8.29 -13.72 5.37
N GLY A 39 -8.12 -13.47 6.65
CA GLY A 39 -7.11 -14.13 7.45
C GLY A 39 -7.15 -13.73 8.92
N THR A 40 -6.05 -14.02 9.61
CA THR A 40 -5.83 -13.50 10.96
C THR A 40 -5.36 -12.06 10.83
N PHE A 41 -6.12 -11.12 11.39
CA PHE A 41 -5.70 -9.74 11.55
C PHE A 41 -4.60 -9.72 12.63
N HIS A 42 -3.36 -9.47 12.22
CA HIS A 42 -2.21 -9.62 13.10
C HIS A 42 -2.01 -8.39 13.97
N HIS A 43 -1.83 -7.22 13.35
CA HIS A 43 -1.62 -5.97 14.06
C HIS A 43 -2.14 -4.78 13.24
N PHE A 44 -2.38 -3.68 13.95
CA PHE A 44 -2.78 -2.39 13.40
C PHE A 44 -1.68 -1.36 13.63
N ASN A 45 -1.36 -0.57 12.61
CA ASN A 45 -0.63 0.67 12.79
C ASN A 45 -1.47 1.83 12.24
N PHE A 46 -1.31 3.01 12.85
CA PHE A 46 -1.83 4.26 12.31
C PHE A 46 -0.67 5.11 11.83
N TYR A 47 -0.67 5.47 10.56
CA TYR A 47 0.26 6.44 9.99
C TYR A 47 -0.39 7.83 10.01
N ASP A 48 0.33 8.86 10.46
CA ASP A 48 -0.15 10.25 10.54
C ASP A 48 0.83 11.14 9.78
N GLY A 49 0.72 11.11 8.45
CA GLY A 49 1.61 11.77 7.51
C GLY A 49 1.33 13.25 7.31
N ALA A 50 1.87 13.80 6.21
CA ALA A 50 1.59 15.16 5.81
C ALA A 50 0.32 15.25 4.94
N GLY A 51 -0.35 16.41 5.00
CA GLY A 51 -1.53 16.65 4.17
C GLY A 51 -2.75 15.89 4.67
N ALA A 52 -3.42 15.19 3.76
CA ALA A 52 -4.60 14.37 4.05
C ALA A 52 -4.24 12.92 4.40
N GLU A 53 -2.97 12.53 4.30
CA GLU A 53 -2.55 11.14 4.50
C GLU A 53 -2.53 10.80 6.00
N ALA A 54 -3.46 9.94 6.39
CA ALA A 54 -3.51 9.38 7.74
C ALA A 54 -4.07 7.96 7.67
N ASP A 55 -3.16 7.01 7.44
CA ASP A 55 -3.54 5.67 7.02
C ASP A 55 -3.79 4.72 8.17
N TRP A 56 -4.77 3.84 7.94
CA TRP A 56 -4.89 2.59 8.64
C TRP A 56 -4.07 1.53 7.94
N ASN A 57 -2.95 1.14 8.53
CA ASN A 57 -2.14 0.04 8.05
C ASN A 57 -2.54 -1.25 8.79
N ASN A 58 -3.41 -2.04 8.17
CA ASN A 58 -3.91 -3.29 8.75
C ASN A 58 -3.15 -4.50 8.20
N TYR A 59 -2.47 -5.26 9.06
CA TYR A 59 -1.65 -6.39 8.63
C TYR A 59 -2.36 -7.73 8.84
N PHE A 60 -2.38 -8.55 7.79
CA PHE A 60 -3.06 -9.84 7.78
C PHE A 60 -2.10 -10.99 7.49
N LEU A 61 -2.23 -12.06 8.26
CA LEU A 61 -1.78 -13.39 7.87
C LEU A 61 -2.90 -14.06 7.05
N PRO A 62 -2.78 -14.16 5.71
CA PRO A 62 -3.87 -14.65 4.88
C PRO A 62 -4.21 -16.10 5.23
N SER A 63 -5.50 -16.42 5.31
CA SER A 63 -5.91 -17.83 5.41
C SER A 63 -5.58 -18.58 4.10
N PRO A 64 -5.43 -19.92 4.10
CA PRO A 64 -4.89 -20.66 2.97
C PRO A 64 -5.57 -20.41 1.62
N ARG A 65 -6.88 -20.14 1.61
CA ARG A 65 -7.65 -19.82 0.40
C ARG A 65 -7.24 -18.49 -0.24
N PHE A 66 -6.71 -17.56 0.54
CA PHE A 66 -6.35 -16.20 0.15
C PHE A 66 -4.83 -15.95 0.15
N ALA A 67 -4.04 -16.97 0.52
CA ALA A 67 -2.57 -16.89 0.53
C ALA A 67 -1.99 -16.52 -0.85
N PHE A 68 -2.69 -16.82 -1.94
CA PHE A 68 -2.28 -16.44 -3.28
C PHE A 68 -2.07 -14.92 -3.46
N LEU A 69 -2.80 -14.07 -2.73
CA LEU A 69 -2.65 -12.60 -2.83
C LEU A 69 -1.24 -12.15 -2.42
N ARG A 70 -0.66 -12.88 -1.47
CA ARG A 70 0.73 -12.72 -1.05
C ARG A 70 1.65 -13.50 -1.97
N ASP A 71 1.41 -14.80 -2.07
CA ASP A 71 2.36 -15.76 -2.64
C ASP A 71 2.59 -15.57 -4.15
N ASP A 72 1.58 -15.14 -4.91
CA ASP A 72 1.72 -14.89 -6.34
C ASP A 72 2.62 -13.64 -6.60
N LEU A 73 2.78 -12.72 -5.63
CA LEU A 73 3.58 -11.50 -5.77
C LEU A 73 4.93 -11.52 -5.03
N LEU A 74 5.09 -12.34 -4.00
CA LEU A 74 6.38 -12.46 -3.27
C LEU A 74 7.61 -12.68 -4.17
N PRO A 75 7.55 -13.45 -5.28
CA PRO A 75 8.70 -13.59 -6.17
C PRO A 75 9.17 -12.29 -6.83
N GLN A 76 8.30 -11.27 -6.88
CA GLN A 76 8.55 -9.95 -7.46
C GLN A 76 8.95 -8.90 -6.43
N ALA A 77 8.72 -9.19 -5.15
CA ALA A 77 8.94 -8.27 -4.05
C ALA A 77 10.40 -8.29 -3.58
N ASP A 78 10.89 -7.15 -3.09
CA ASP A 78 12.13 -7.07 -2.33
C ASP A 78 11.91 -7.77 -0.98
N PRO A 79 12.63 -8.85 -0.68
CA PRO A 79 12.45 -9.59 0.57
C PRO A 79 12.77 -8.77 1.84
N ASP A 80 13.48 -7.64 1.72
CA ASP A 80 13.77 -6.74 2.82
C ASP A 80 12.59 -5.79 3.12
N ASP A 81 11.76 -5.44 2.13
CA ASP A 81 10.63 -4.50 2.26
C ASP A 81 9.28 -5.20 2.47
N VAL A 82 9.23 -6.52 2.29
CA VAL A 82 8.03 -7.32 2.61
C VAL A 82 7.79 -7.31 4.12
N HIS A 83 6.59 -6.90 4.52
CA HIS A 83 6.12 -6.95 5.90
C HIS A 83 6.19 -8.35 6.48
N LYS A 84 6.73 -8.47 7.71
CA LYS A 84 6.89 -9.74 8.42
C LYS A 84 6.11 -9.74 9.72
N CYS A 85 5.16 -10.65 9.82
CA CYS A 85 4.37 -10.93 11.01
C CYS A 85 4.91 -12.22 11.63
N ASP A 86 5.57 -12.12 12.78
CA ASP A 86 6.30 -13.22 13.43
C ASP A 86 7.32 -13.94 12.52
N GLY A 87 8.02 -13.16 11.68
CA GLY A 87 9.01 -13.66 10.73
C GLY A 87 8.41 -14.28 9.46
N VAL A 88 7.08 -14.32 9.33
CA VAL A 88 6.37 -14.78 8.13
C VAL A 88 5.87 -13.58 7.34
N ALA A 89 6.04 -13.59 6.02
CA ALA A 89 5.49 -12.53 5.17
C ALA A 89 3.96 -12.39 5.37
N CYS A 90 3.50 -11.18 5.62
CA CYS A 90 2.09 -10.83 5.73
C CYS A 90 1.66 -9.82 4.66
N MET A 91 0.35 -9.66 4.52
CA MET A 91 -0.28 -8.70 3.60
C MET A 91 -0.66 -7.45 4.37
N GLU A 92 -0.36 -6.29 3.83
CA GLU A 92 -0.92 -5.03 4.31
C GLU A 92 -2.24 -4.72 3.58
N ALA A 93 -3.15 -4.09 4.30
CA ALA A 93 -4.36 -3.50 3.77
C ALA A 93 -4.45 -2.07 4.29
N GLU A 94 -4.22 -1.11 3.41
CA GLU A 94 -4.14 0.31 3.75
C GLU A 94 -5.40 1.06 3.31
N ILE A 95 -5.83 2.05 4.08
CA ILE A 95 -6.81 3.05 3.66
C ILE A 95 -6.61 4.32 4.47
N THR A 96 -6.77 5.49 3.86
CA THR A 96 -6.98 6.73 4.60
C THR A 96 -8.49 6.88 4.85
N PRO A 97 -9.02 6.65 6.07
CA PRO A 97 -10.44 6.90 6.33
C PRO A 97 -10.70 8.41 6.47
N ASP A 98 -11.98 8.79 6.53
CA ASP A 98 -12.38 10.14 6.88
C ASP A 98 -11.87 10.54 8.28
N GLU A 99 -11.41 11.79 8.44
CA GLU A 99 -10.78 12.28 9.67
C GLU A 99 -11.66 12.17 10.94
N HIS A 100 -12.99 12.19 10.80
CA HIS A 100 -13.91 12.04 11.94
C HIS A 100 -14.00 10.59 12.41
N PHE A 101 -13.37 9.66 11.68
CA PHE A 101 -13.35 8.24 11.96
C PHE A 101 -12.00 7.69 12.42
N TYR A 102 -10.96 8.55 12.52
CA TYR A 102 -9.64 8.15 13.04
C TYR A 102 -9.68 7.53 14.43
N ASN A 103 -10.62 7.96 15.28
CA ASN A 103 -10.79 7.45 16.63
C ASN A 103 -12.08 6.64 16.76
N ASN A 104 -12.08 5.43 16.23
CA ASN A 104 -13.19 4.47 16.35
C ASN A 104 -12.82 3.28 17.27
N PRO A 105 -13.80 2.46 17.70
CA PRO A 105 -13.55 1.37 18.64
C PRO A 105 -12.63 0.24 18.13
N TRP A 106 -12.36 0.17 16.83
CA TRP A 106 -11.64 -0.94 16.19
C TRP A 106 -10.24 -0.54 15.74
N PHE A 107 -10.08 0.65 15.17
CA PHE A 107 -8.84 1.17 14.62
C PHE A 107 -8.53 2.57 15.19
N PRO A 108 -8.37 2.71 16.51
CA PRO A 108 -8.17 4.01 17.14
C PRO A 108 -6.75 4.55 16.92
N LYS A 109 -6.64 5.71 16.25
CA LYS A 109 -5.39 6.48 16.08
C LYS A 109 -4.63 6.64 17.38
N ASP A 110 -5.30 7.03 18.46
CA ASP A 110 -4.64 7.41 19.72
C ASP A 110 -3.99 6.24 20.48
N VAL A 111 -4.37 5.00 20.16
CA VAL A 111 -3.81 3.80 20.81
C VAL A 111 -2.69 3.20 19.95
N GLY A 112 -2.79 3.31 18.63
CA GLY A 112 -1.84 2.68 17.71
C GLY A 112 -1.86 1.15 17.77
N SER A 113 -2.95 0.55 18.25
CA SER A 113 -3.21 -0.88 18.21
C SER A 113 -4.72 -1.15 18.16
N SER A 114 -5.10 -2.35 17.73
CA SER A 114 -6.51 -2.76 17.67
C SER A 114 -6.87 -3.78 18.75
N ALA A 115 -8.08 -3.69 19.29
CA ALA A 115 -8.63 -4.73 20.16
C ALA A 115 -8.90 -6.06 19.43
N TRP A 116 -8.80 -6.07 18.09
CA TRP A 116 -9.11 -7.21 17.24
C TRP A 116 -7.89 -7.94 16.70
N GLU A 117 -6.68 -7.53 17.10
CA GLU A 117 -5.46 -8.26 16.81
C GLU A 117 -5.56 -9.73 17.26
N GLY A 118 -5.15 -10.64 16.39
CA GLY A 118 -5.33 -12.09 16.52
C GLY A 118 -6.68 -12.64 16.02
N SER A 119 -7.64 -11.80 15.65
CA SER A 119 -8.98 -12.25 15.23
C SER A 119 -9.08 -12.56 13.74
N GLN A 120 -10.13 -13.27 13.34
CA GLN A 120 -10.45 -13.46 11.92
C GLN A 120 -11.19 -12.25 11.36
N MET A 121 -10.67 -11.67 10.29
CA MET A 121 -11.25 -10.52 9.61
C MET A 121 -11.02 -10.66 8.10
N CYS A 122 -11.89 -10.03 7.32
CA CYS A 122 -11.70 -9.86 5.89
C CYS A 122 -11.68 -8.38 5.53
N THR A 123 -10.98 -8.08 4.44
CA THR A 123 -11.00 -6.78 3.77
C THR A 123 -11.15 -6.96 2.26
N TYR A 124 -11.54 -5.91 1.56
CA TYR A 124 -11.73 -5.88 0.11
C TYR A 124 -11.25 -4.57 -0.49
N GLY A 125 -10.54 -4.63 -1.61
CA GLY A 125 -10.01 -3.46 -2.32
C GLY A 125 -9.15 -3.86 -3.53
N PRO A 126 -8.55 -2.90 -4.25
CA PRO A 126 -7.58 -3.18 -5.30
C PRO A 126 -6.43 -4.04 -4.76
N TRP A 127 -6.11 -5.14 -5.44
CA TRP A 127 -4.93 -5.93 -5.14
C TRP A 127 -3.78 -5.42 -5.99
N VAL A 128 -2.77 -4.87 -5.32
CA VAL A 128 -1.67 -4.16 -5.96
C VAL A 128 -0.34 -4.68 -5.44
N TRP A 129 0.73 -4.36 -6.17
CA TRP A 129 2.04 -4.24 -5.56
C TRP A 129 2.48 -2.78 -5.59
N GLU A 130 3.24 -2.38 -4.58
CA GLU A 130 3.68 -1.00 -4.43
C GLU A 130 5.18 -0.87 -4.73
N GLU A 131 5.53 -0.16 -5.80
CA GLU A 131 6.91 -0.01 -6.25
C GLU A 131 7.81 0.71 -5.25
N ALA A 132 7.31 1.78 -4.62
CA ALA A 132 8.08 2.56 -3.65
C ALA A 132 8.50 1.71 -2.43
N HIS A 133 7.73 0.68 -2.09
CA HIS A 133 8.01 -0.24 -0.99
C HIS A 133 8.39 -1.64 -1.51
N GLY A 134 9.35 -1.68 -2.43
CA GLY A 134 9.97 -2.93 -2.87
C GLY A 134 9.04 -3.85 -3.66
N ASN A 135 7.93 -3.39 -4.22
CA ASN A 135 6.88 -4.22 -4.84
C ASN A 135 6.22 -5.19 -3.84
N ARG A 136 6.10 -4.80 -2.56
CA ARG A 136 5.35 -5.60 -1.57
C ARG A 136 3.87 -5.71 -1.98
N PRO A 137 3.22 -6.84 -1.70
CA PRO A 137 1.81 -7.05 -2.04
C PRO A 137 0.86 -6.39 -1.03
N GLU A 138 -0.23 -5.81 -1.53
CA GLU A 138 -1.13 -5.01 -0.71
C GLU A 138 -2.60 -5.04 -1.20
N ILE A 139 -3.54 -4.77 -0.30
CA ILE A 139 -4.91 -4.33 -0.64
C ILE A 139 -5.02 -2.82 -0.40
N HIS A 140 -5.03 -2.01 -1.47
CA HIS A 140 -4.97 -0.55 -1.34
C HIS A 140 -5.76 0.19 -2.42
N PRO A 141 -6.76 1.03 -2.06
CA PRO A 141 -7.28 1.19 -0.70
C PRO A 141 -8.19 0.03 -0.29
N SER A 142 -8.24 -0.25 1.00
CA SER A 142 -9.04 -1.29 1.64
C SER A 142 -10.44 -0.78 1.98
N GLU A 143 -11.35 -0.88 1.03
CA GLU A 143 -12.62 -0.17 1.00
C GLU A 143 -13.73 -0.80 1.85
N LEU A 144 -13.65 -2.11 2.10
CA LEU A 144 -14.61 -2.82 2.93
C LEU A 144 -13.89 -3.64 4.00
N TYR A 145 -14.46 -3.72 5.19
CA TYR A 145 -14.04 -4.66 6.24
C TYR A 145 -15.24 -5.42 6.79
N TRP A 146 -15.03 -6.68 7.18
CA TRP A 146 -16.04 -7.42 7.93
C TRP A 146 -15.42 -8.50 8.80
N TRP A 147 -16.05 -8.78 9.94
CA TRP A 147 -15.63 -9.80 10.88
C TRP A 147 -16.83 -10.29 11.70
N LYS A 148 -16.60 -11.31 12.53
CA LYS A 148 -17.60 -11.88 13.41
C LYS A 148 -17.19 -11.76 14.86
N GLU A 149 -18.15 -11.40 15.69
CA GLU A 149 -18.05 -11.37 17.14
C GLU A 149 -19.00 -12.42 17.74
N PRO A 150 -18.52 -13.28 18.64
CA PRO A 150 -19.41 -14.19 19.37
C PRO A 150 -20.29 -13.38 20.32
N TRP A 151 -21.61 -13.51 20.19
CA TRP A 151 -22.54 -12.88 21.12
C TRP A 151 -22.59 -13.68 22.43
N PRO A 152 -22.51 -13.04 23.61
CA PRO A 152 -22.49 -13.76 24.88
C PRO A 152 -23.72 -14.68 25.04
N GLN A 153 -23.51 -15.95 25.42
CA GLN A 153 -24.60 -16.92 25.53
C GLN A 153 -25.69 -16.52 26.53
N SER A 154 -25.34 -15.74 27.57
CA SER A 154 -26.30 -15.20 28.53
C SER A 154 -27.33 -14.25 27.91
N TRP A 155 -27.16 -13.86 26.65
CA TRP A 155 -27.99 -12.90 25.93
C TRP A 155 -28.71 -13.53 24.73
N GLY A 156 -28.92 -14.85 24.77
CA GLY A 156 -29.59 -15.62 23.72
C GLY A 156 -28.64 -16.31 22.74
N GLY A 157 -27.33 -16.02 22.83
CA GLY A 157 -26.31 -16.54 21.92
C GLY A 157 -26.49 -16.07 20.46
N GLY A 158 -25.54 -16.42 19.60
CA GLY A 158 -25.55 -16.02 18.18
C GLY A 158 -24.21 -15.42 17.76
N ASP A 159 -24.18 -14.95 16.51
CA ASP A 159 -23.06 -14.19 15.96
C ASP A 159 -23.54 -12.75 15.71
N ILE A 160 -22.69 -11.78 16.06
CA ILE A 160 -22.75 -10.44 15.45
C ILE A 160 -21.77 -10.41 14.29
N VAL A 161 -22.25 -9.96 13.14
CA VAL A 161 -21.40 -9.64 12.00
C VAL A 161 -21.23 -8.13 11.94
N TRP A 162 -20.00 -7.66 12.00
CA TRP A 162 -19.66 -6.27 11.71
C TRP A 162 -19.29 -6.11 10.24
N MET A 163 -19.75 -5.03 9.61
CA MET A 163 -19.55 -4.72 8.21
C MET A 163 -19.28 -3.22 8.08
N MET A 164 -18.19 -2.85 7.42
CA MET A 164 -17.72 -1.48 7.32
C MET A 164 -17.42 -1.15 5.86
N LEU A 165 -18.06 -0.11 5.34
CA LEU A 165 -17.81 0.49 4.02
C LEU A 165 -17.12 1.85 4.22
N LEU A 166 -16.00 2.06 3.54
CA LEU A 166 -15.18 3.27 3.63
C LEU A 166 -14.91 3.85 2.24
N GLN A 167 -14.96 5.18 2.14
CA GLN A 167 -14.28 5.92 1.09
C GLN A 167 -12.86 6.29 1.55
N ASP A 168 -11.91 6.20 0.63
CA ASP A 168 -10.54 6.63 0.86
C ASP A 168 -10.43 8.17 0.74
N ASP A 169 -9.92 8.83 1.79
CA ASP A 169 -9.78 10.29 1.95
C ASP A 169 -8.40 10.82 1.54
N SER A 170 -7.53 9.94 1.04
CA SER A 170 -6.20 10.33 0.58
C SER A 170 -6.24 11.24 -0.65
N ASN A 171 -7.35 11.24 -1.40
CA ASN A 171 -7.48 11.88 -2.71
C ASN A 171 -6.42 11.39 -3.74
N ARG A 172 -5.83 10.21 -3.54
CA ARG A 172 -4.80 9.61 -4.41
C ARG A 172 -5.38 8.73 -5.53
N PHE A 173 -6.65 8.35 -5.44
CA PHE A 173 -7.23 7.28 -6.27
C PHE A 173 -8.63 7.61 -6.82
N ASP A 174 -9.10 8.84 -6.67
CA ASP A 174 -10.48 9.25 -6.93
C ASP A 174 -10.64 9.95 -8.30
N ARG A 175 -9.53 10.35 -8.95
CA ARG A 175 -9.54 11.09 -10.21
C ARG A 175 -8.79 10.37 -11.31
N GLU A 176 -9.15 10.69 -12.55
CA GLU A 176 -8.51 10.09 -13.73
C GLU A 176 -7.03 10.47 -13.87
N GLY A 177 -6.66 11.68 -13.42
CA GLY A 177 -5.30 12.20 -13.47
C GLY A 177 -4.33 11.46 -12.55
N ASP A 178 -4.85 10.73 -11.57
CA ASP A 178 -4.06 9.98 -10.59
C ASP A 178 -3.50 8.68 -11.17
N TYR A 179 -3.84 8.34 -12.42
CA TYR A 179 -3.42 7.11 -13.07
C TYR A 179 -2.53 7.37 -14.28
N GLY A 180 -1.67 6.40 -14.59
CA GLY A 180 -0.87 6.39 -15.82
C GLY A 180 -1.71 6.43 -17.10
N GLU A 181 -1.03 6.77 -18.20
CA GLU A 181 -1.47 6.45 -19.58
C GLU A 181 -1.46 4.92 -19.77
N PRO A 182 -2.23 4.30 -20.71
CA PRO A 182 -2.70 4.86 -21.97
C PRO A 182 -4.18 5.27 -22.06
N THR A 183 -4.42 6.26 -22.91
CA THR A 183 -5.69 6.63 -23.53
C THR A 183 -5.93 5.85 -24.84
N PRO A 184 -7.16 5.40 -25.14
CA PRO A 184 -8.41 5.60 -24.40
C PRO A 184 -8.68 4.52 -23.34
N ARG A 185 -9.20 4.94 -22.19
CA ARG A 185 -9.67 4.02 -21.15
C ARG A 185 -11.03 3.43 -21.54
N PRO A 186 -11.32 2.15 -21.23
CA PRO A 186 -12.65 1.59 -21.43
C PRO A 186 -13.71 2.41 -20.70
N SER A 187 -14.89 2.51 -21.29
CA SER A 187 -16.03 3.23 -20.70
C SER A 187 -16.52 2.66 -19.37
N TRP A 188 -16.19 1.40 -19.07
CA TRP A 188 -16.47 0.75 -17.80
C TRP A 188 -15.45 1.10 -16.70
N TRP A 189 -14.26 1.58 -17.07
CA TRP A 189 -13.21 1.87 -16.11
C TRP A 189 -13.50 3.15 -15.34
N ARG A 190 -13.07 3.19 -14.08
CA ARG A 190 -13.13 4.36 -13.22
C ARG A 190 -11.99 4.36 -12.20
N PRO A 191 -11.61 5.55 -11.68
CA PRO A 191 -10.69 5.66 -10.54
C PRO A 191 -11.11 4.72 -9.42
N TRP A 192 -10.14 4.07 -8.79
CA TRP A 192 -10.38 2.97 -7.85
C TRP A 192 -11.24 3.45 -6.67
N SER A 193 -11.00 4.68 -6.24
CA SER A 193 -11.66 5.32 -5.12
C SER A 193 -12.81 6.26 -5.46
N LYS A 194 -13.25 6.31 -6.73
CA LYS A 194 -14.25 7.28 -7.19
C LYS A 194 -15.50 7.30 -6.30
N ASN A 195 -15.86 8.51 -5.85
CA ASN A 195 -17.12 8.77 -5.16
C ASN A 195 -18.30 8.90 -6.15
N PRO A 196 -19.53 8.65 -5.71
CA PRO A 196 -19.90 7.90 -4.50
C PRO A 196 -19.51 6.42 -4.61
N ARG A 197 -19.08 5.81 -3.50
CA ARG A 197 -18.65 4.40 -3.44
C ARG A 197 -19.77 3.49 -3.00
N THR A 198 -19.95 2.37 -3.69
CA THR A 198 -20.95 1.36 -3.36
C THR A 198 -20.30 0.14 -2.71
N GLY A 199 -20.82 -0.29 -1.57
CA GLY A 199 -20.46 -1.56 -0.94
C GLY A 199 -21.68 -2.48 -0.85
N GLN A 200 -21.46 -3.77 -1.09
CA GLN A 200 -22.45 -4.82 -0.89
C GLN A 200 -21.89 -5.93 0.00
N PHE A 201 -22.58 -6.22 1.11
CA PHE A 201 -22.31 -7.34 1.99
C PHE A 201 -23.37 -8.43 1.80
N LYS A 202 -22.94 -9.67 1.56
CA LYS A 202 -23.83 -10.84 1.45
C LYS A 202 -23.69 -11.71 2.69
N ILE A 203 -24.72 -11.75 3.53
CA ILE A 203 -24.78 -12.61 4.73
C ILE A 203 -25.42 -13.94 4.35
N ALA A 204 -24.64 -15.02 4.43
CA ALA A 204 -25.11 -16.36 4.10
C ALA A 204 -26.08 -16.89 5.16
N PHE A 205 -27.17 -17.51 4.71
CA PHE A 205 -28.13 -18.15 5.61
C PHE A 205 -28.51 -19.57 5.19
N THR A 206 -29.02 -20.32 6.16
CA THR A 206 -29.72 -21.58 5.92
C THR A 206 -30.96 -21.65 6.79
N ALA A 207 -32.10 -22.02 6.19
CA ALA A 207 -33.38 -22.08 6.87
C ALA A 207 -34.15 -23.37 6.51
N PRO A 208 -34.85 -24.01 7.46
CA PRO A 208 -35.76 -25.11 7.13
C PRO A 208 -36.95 -24.58 6.30
N PRO A 209 -37.53 -25.40 5.41
CA PRO A 209 -38.67 -24.98 4.57
C PRO A 209 -39.96 -24.77 5.37
N ARG A 210 -40.00 -25.28 6.61
CA ARG A 210 -41.08 -25.07 7.59
C ARG A 210 -40.41 -24.90 8.95
N PRO A 211 -40.23 -23.66 9.44
CA PRO A 211 -39.80 -23.41 10.81
C PRO A 211 -40.75 -24.13 11.77
N SER A 212 -40.21 -24.84 12.75
CA SER A 212 -41.04 -25.57 13.71
C SER A 212 -41.50 -24.61 14.82
N PHE A 213 -42.43 -25.04 15.66
CA PHE A 213 -42.78 -24.26 16.85
C PHE A 213 -41.55 -23.97 17.76
N VAL A 214 -40.54 -24.84 17.72
CA VAL A 214 -39.31 -24.74 18.52
C VAL A 214 -38.28 -23.82 17.87
N PHE A 215 -38.18 -23.84 16.53
CA PHE A 215 -37.25 -23.00 15.78
C PHE A 215 -38.06 -22.10 14.85
N GLY A 216 -38.28 -20.85 15.29
CA GLY A 216 -38.95 -19.82 14.49
C GLY A 216 -38.17 -19.49 13.20
N PRO A 217 -38.61 -18.46 12.44
CA PRO A 217 -37.82 -17.97 11.31
C PRO A 217 -36.41 -17.58 11.77
N LEU A 218 -35.46 -17.62 10.84
CA LEU A 218 -34.15 -17.01 11.10
C LEU A 218 -34.33 -15.49 11.13
N ASN A 219 -34.00 -14.86 12.26
CA ASN A 219 -34.10 -13.42 12.40
C ASN A 219 -32.71 -12.80 12.24
N ILE A 220 -32.63 -11.80 11.39
CA ILE A 220 -31.43 -10.97 11.20
C ILE A 220 -31.82 -9.53 11.51
N THR A 221 -31.21 -8.95 12.54
CA THR A 221 -31.44 -7.55 12.90
C THR A 221 -30.23 -6.72 12.48
N ILE A 222 -30.45 -5.70 11.64
CA ILE A 222 -29.42 -4.81 11.13
C ILE A 222 -29.46 -3.51 11.94
N ASN A 223 -28.30 -3.07 12.42
CA ASN A 223 -28.13 -1.81 13.12
C ASN A 223 -27.05 -0.97 12.42
N GLU A 224 -27.28 0.33 12.35
CA GLU A 224 -26.25 1.31 12.01
C GLU A 224 -25.49 1.71 13.30
N ALA A 225 -24.19 1.50 13.31
CA ALA A 225 -23.34 1.86 14.44
C ALA A 225 -22.68 3.23 14.24
N PHE A 226 -22.20 3.48 13.02
CA PHE A 226 -21.54 4.74 12.66
C PHE A 226 -21.83 5.05 11.19
N SER A 227 -22.13 6.30 10.88
CA SER A 227 -22.36 6.75 9.52
C SER A 227 -21.89 8.19 9.32
N ARG A 228 -21.39 8.47 8.12
CA ARG A 228 -21.15 9.81 7.62
C ARG A 228 -21.24 9.80 6.10
N ASN A 229 -21.90 10.81 5.53
CA ASN A 229 -22.05 10.98 4.09
C ASN A 229 -22.59 9.71 3.40
N VAL A 230 -23.52 9.00 4.05
CA VAL A 230 -24.31 7.94 3.42
C VAL A 230 -25.27 8.59 2.41
N VAL A 231 -25.24 8.08 1.18
CA VAL A 231 -25.96 8.60 0.02
C VAL A 231 -26.71 7.48 -0.71
N THR A 232 -26.98 6.36 -0.04
CA THR A 232 -27.71 5.22 -0.61
C THR A 232 -29.08 5.65 -1.14
N SER A 233 -29.79 6.50 -0.39
CA SER A 233 -31.11 7.02 -0.75
C SER A 233 -31.16 7.83 -2.05
N GLU A 234 -30.01 8.34 -2.51
CA GLU A 234 -29.87 9.10 -3.75
C GLU A 234 -29.73 8.19 -4.99
N ASP A 235 -29.57 6.87 -4.80
CA ASP A 235 -29.37 5.87 -5.85
C ASP A 235 -30.46 4.78 -5.78
N GLU A 236 -31.34 4.76 -6.79
CA GLU A 236 -32.49 3.83 -6.84
C GLU A 236 -32.08 2.35 -6.83
N GLU A 237 -30.94 2.00 -7.44
CA GLU A 237 -30.47 0.62 -7.48
C GLU A 237 -29.88 0.22 -6.12
N ALA A 238 -29.09 1.11 -5.49
CA ALA A 238 -28.45 0.84 -4.21
C ALA A 238 -29.46 0.73 -3.05
N ARG A 239 -30.52 1.56 -3.04
CA ARG A 239 -31.58 1.55 -2.02
C ARG A 239 -32.70 0.53 -2.27
N ARG A 240 -32.56 -0.34 -3.27
CA ARG A 240 -33.63 -1.27 -3.64
C ARG A 240 -33.78 -2.38 -2.60
N ASP A 241 -34.89 -2.36 -1.90
CA ASP A 241 -35.35 -3.41 -1.00
C ASP A 241 -36.11 -4.54 -1.72
N SER A 242 -36.30 -5.67 -1.02
CA SER A 242 -37.14 -6.78 -1.49
C SER A 242 -38.63 -6.51 -1.30
N ASP A 243 -38.97 -5.69 -0.30
CA ASP A 243 -40.31 -5.22 0.02
C ASP A 243 -40.25 -3.75 0.50
N ASP A 244 -41.40 -3.19 0.87
CA ASP A 244 -41.48 -1.80 1.32
C ASP A 244 -41.32 -1.72 2.85
N GLY A 245 -40.38 -0.90 3.33
CA GLY A 245 -40.23 -0.57 4.75
C GLY A 245 -39.01 -1.19 5.43
N ALA A 246 -39.04 -1.29 6.76
CA ALA A 246 -37.91 -1.70 7.60
C ALA A 246 -37.89 -3.18 7.98
N GLU A 247 -38.87 -3.95 7.52
CA GLU A 247 -39.04 -5.38 7.86
C GLU A 247 -39.21 -6.19 6.60
N HIS A 248 -38.18 -6.97 6.27
CA HIS A 248 -38.10 -7.76 5.05
C HIS A 248 -38.34 -9.24 5.35
N ALA A 249 -39.12 -9.92 4.53
CA ALA A 249 -39.43 -11.34 4.75
C ALA A 249 -39.18 -12.21 3.51
N LEU A 250 -38.46 -13.32 3.71
CA LEU A 250 -38.42 -14.40 2.74
C LEU A 250 -39.51 -15.42 3.07
N GLU A 251 -40.51 -15.53 2.19
CA GLU A 251 -41.58 -16.51 2.30
C GLU A 251 -41.33 -17.74 1.42
N TYR A 252 -41.60 -18.92 1.96
CA TYR A 252 -41.62 -20.17 1.22
C TYR A 252 -42.88 -20.98 1.55
N ASN A 253 -43.73 -21.22 0.54
CA ASN A 253 -45.01 -21.93 0.69
C ASN A 253 -45.92 -21.38 1.81
N GLY A 254 -46.17 -20.06 1.84
CA GLY A 254 -47.06 -19.49 2.86
C GLY A 254 -46.41 -19.26 4.22
N THR A 255 -45.09 -19.51 4.36
CA THR A 255 -44.39 -19.48 5.65
C THR A 255 -43.13 -18.61 5.57
N VAL A 256 -43.01 -17.63 6.47
CA VAL A 256 -41.79 -16.83 6.62
C VAL A 256 -40.68 -17.71 7.17
N VAL A 257 -39.58 -17.83 6.42
CA VAL A 257 -38.42 -18.66 6.77
C VAL A 257 -37.21 -17.84 7.24
N VAL A 258 -37.10 -16.60 6.75
CA VAL A 258 -36.10 -15.61 7.15
C VAL A 258 -36.81 -14.28 7.29
N GLN A 259 -36.54 -13.56 8.38
CA GLN A 259 -37.00 -12.21 8.62
C GLN A 259 -35.78 -11.32 8.87
N VAL A 260 -35.74 -10.18 8.19
CA VAL A 260 -34.70 -9.17 8.35
C VAL A 260 -35.35 -7.90 8.86
N ARG A 261 -34.78 -7.28 9.89
CA ARG A 261 -35.30 -6.02 10.43
C ARG A 261 -34.21 -4.98 10.52
N GLU A 262 -34.47 -3.81 9.97
CA GLU A 262 -33.60 -2.66 10.03
C GLU A 262 -33.97 -1.80 11.24
N LEU A 263 -32.97 -1.44 12.05
CA LEU A 263 -33.13 -0.59 13.23
C LEU A 263 -32.45 0.78 13.07
N GLN A 264 -31.95 1.11 11.88
CA GLN A 264 -31.38 2.44 11.63
C GLN A 264 -32.46 3.53 11.54
N ALA A 265 -32.05 4.78 11.78
CA ALA A 265 -32.98 5.91 11.81
C ALA A 265 -33.61 6.25 10.45
N ARG A 266 -32.91 5.91 9.35
CA ARG A 266 -33.33 6.16 7.98
C ARG A 266 -33.41 4.84 7.21
N ASN A 267 -34.60 4.49 6.76
CA ASN A 267 -34.84 3.20 6.10
C ASN A 267 -34.10 3.06 4.77
N ASP A 268 -33.77 4.18 4.13
CA ASP A 268 -33.22 4.25 2.78
C ASP A 268 -31.68 4.33 2.73
N ASP A 269 -31.01 4.18 3.87
CA ASP A 269 -29.55 4.18 3.97
C ASP A 269 -28.91 2.81 3.65
N VAL A 270 -29.72 1.75 3.56
CA VAL A 270 -29.33 0.38 3.16
C VAL A 270 -30.41 -0.19 2.25
N GLY A 271 -30.02 -0.86 1.16
CA GLY A 271 -30.92 -1.71 0.38
C GLY A 271 -30.80 -3.18 0.80
N VAL A 272 -31.92 -3.84 1.11
CA VAL A 272 -31.98 -5.22 1.63
C VAL A 272 -32.59 -6.18 0.61
N GLN A 273 -31.80 -7.16 0.16
CA GLN A 273 -32.23 -8.12 -0.87
C GLN A 273 -32.02 -9.59 -0.48
N PHE A 274 -32.95 -10.47 -0.86
CA PHE A 274 -32.73 -11.92 -0.82
C PHE A 274 -32.20 -12.42 -2.17
N VAL A 275 -30.95 -12.88 -2.22
CA VAL A 275 -30.26 -13.23 -3.47
C VAL A 275 -29.65 -14.62 -3.45
N ASP A 276 -29.41 -15.15 -4.65
CA ASP A 276 -28.80 -16.48 -4.90
C ASP A 276 -29.49 -17.62 -4.13
N LEU A 277 -30.82 -17.55 -4.08
CA LEU A 277 -31.67 -18.51 -3.37
C LEU A 277 -31.67 -19.87 -4.07
N CYS A 278 -31.46 -20.94 -3.29
CA CYS A 278 -31.63 -22.29 -3.79
C CYS A 278 -32.06 -23.28 -2.71
N ARG A 279 -32.63 -24.40 -3.16
CA ARG A 279 -33.05 -25.50 -2.30
C ARG A 279 -31.99 -26.59 -2.28
N ARG A 280 -31.58 -27.00 -1.08
CA ARG A 280 -30.67 -28.12 -0.85
C ARG A 280 -31.37 -29.47 -1.07
N PRO A 281 -30.63 -30.56 -1.34
CA PRO A 281 -31.21 -31.90 -1.47
C PRO A 281 -32.02 -32.37 -0.26
N ASN A 282 -31.66 -31.92 0.95
CA ASN A 282 -32.41 -32.22 2.19
C ASN A 282 -33.67 -31.35 2.38
N GLY A 283 -34.03 -30.55 1.39
CA GLY A 283 -35.19 -29.67 1.39
C GLY A 283 -35.00 -28.32 2.07
N TRP A 284 -33.85 -28.06 2.71
CA TRP A 284 -33.52 -26.77 3.32
C TRP A 284 -33.31 -25.69 2.26
N LEU A 285 -33.58 -24.45 2.64
CA LEU A 285 -33.30 -23.26 1.84
C LEU A 285 -31.93 -22.70 2.23
N GLN A 286 -31.22 -22.18 1.24
CA GLN A 286 -29.99 -21.42 1.43
C GLN A 286 -29.97 -20.24 0.46
N GLY A 287 -29.20 -19.21 0.81
CA GLY A 287 -28.99 -18.04 -0.02
C GLY A 287 -28.26 -16.97 0.78
N TYR A 288 -28.40 -15.71 0.35
CA TYR A 288 -27.83 -14.57 1.04
C TYR A 288 -28.86 -13.48 1.28
N VAL A 289 -28.70 -12.79 2.40
CA VAL A 289 -29.24 -11.44 2.59
C VAL A 289 -28.16 -10.47 2.12
N ALA A 290 -28.41 -9.76 1.02
CA ALA A 290 -27.54 -8.75 0.47
C ALA A 290 -27.91 -7.38 1.06
N LEU A 291 -26.92 -6.72 1.66
CA LEU A 291 -27.02 -5.36 2.18
C LEU A 291 -26.19 -4.47 1.27
N THR A 292 -26.83 -3.53 0.60
CA THR A 292 -26.14 -2.59 -0.31
C THR A 292 -26.19 -1.20 0.29
N SER A 293 -25.06 -0.50 0.33
CA SER A 293 -24.99 0.86 0.80
C SER A 293 -24.02 1.69 -0.03
N LYS A 294 -24.16 3.01 0.04
CA LYS A 294 -23.36 3.96 -0.72
C LYS A 294 -22.87 5.10 0.17
N VAL A 295 -21.58 5.43 0.08
CA VAL A 295 -20.95 6.48 0.87
C VAL A 295 -20.21 7.47 -0.04
N GLY A 296 -20.07 8.70 0.44
CA GLY A 296 -19.27 9.72 -0.23
C GLY A 296 -20.06 10.65 -1.13
N ARG A 297 -20.19 11.91 -0.74
CA ARG A 297 -20.83 12.95 -1.59
C ARG A 297 -19.86 13.55 -2.60
N GLY A 298 -18.57 13.55 -2.25
CA GLY A 298 -17.53 14.30 -2.94
C GLY A 298 -16.14 13.83 -2.54
N ASP A 299 -15.16 14.66 -2.87
CA ASP A 299 -13.81 14.64 -2.32
C ASP A 299 -13.62 15.81 -1.32
N ARG A 300 -12.53 15.81 -0.56
CA ARG A 300 -12.06 16.92 0.30
C ARG A 300 -13.01 17.28 1.45
N GLY A 301 -13.21 16.35 2.37
CA GLY A 301 -14.09 16.43 3.54
C GLY A 301 -15.53 15.98 3.29
N GLN A 302 -15.82 15.42 2.12
CA GLN A 302 -17.11 14.85 1.73
C GLN A 302 -17.08 13.31 1.59
N GLU A 303 -15.96 12.72 1.97
CA GLU A 303 -15.73 11.31 2.15
C GLU A 303 -16.68 10.75 3.20
N GLY A 304 -17.02 9.47 3.05
CA GLY A 304 -18.01 8.85 3.90
C GLY A 304 -17.62 7.47 4.36
N TYR A 305 -18.28 7.03 5.42
CA TYR A 305 -18.21 5.68 5.92
C TYR A 305 -19.60 5.23 6.39
N HIS A 306 -19.81 3.92 6.36
CA HIS A 306 -21.01 3.30 6.90
C HIS A 306 -20.64 1.99 7.59
N VAL A 307 -20.89 1.93 8.89
CA VAL A 307 -20.64 0.76 9.72
C VAL A 307 -21.96 0.17 10.20
N LEU A 308 -22.20 -1.05 9.75
CA LEU A 308 -23.36 -1.86 10.09
C LEU A 308 -22.94 -3.00 11.01
N ASN A 309 -23.86 -3.44 11.87
CA ASN A 309 -23.79 -4.76 12.46
C ASN A 309 -25.09 -5.54 12.24
N ALA A 310 -24.97 -6.84 12.03
CA ALA A 310 -26.10 -7.75 11.89
C ALA A 310 -26.07 -8.80 13.00
N HIS A 311 -27.11 -8.82 13.84
CA HIS A 311 -27.31 -9.86 14.84
C HIS A 311 -28.10 -11.01 14.22
N ILE A 312 -27.49 -12.20 14.17
CA ILE A 312 -28.09 -13.38 13.55
C ILE A 312 -28.56 -14.34 14.65
N ALA A 313 -29.87 -14.35 14.90
CA ALA A 313 -30.46 -15.16 15.95
C ALA A 313 -31.48 -16.16 15.38
N ARG A 314 -31.40 -17.40 15.87
CA ARG A 314 -32.54 -18.33 15.77
C ARG A 314 -33.36 -18.15 17.03
N GLN A 315 -34.47 -17.40 16.95
CA GLN A 315 -35.35 -17.25 18.10
C GLN A 315 -35.88 -18.63 18.53
N SER A 316 -35.46 -19.07 19.70
CA SER A 316 -36.25 -19.98 20.52
C SER A 316 -37.40 -19.13 21.08
N ARG A 317 -38.65 -19.50 20.79
CA ARG A 317 -39.87 -18.81 21.29
C ARG A 317 -40.00 -18.75 22.82
N LEU A 318 -39.03 -19.26 23.58
CA LEU A 318 -39.07 -19.41 25.03
C LEU A 318 -38.37 -18.28 25.82
N LEU A 319 -37.80 -17.25 25.18
CA LEU A 319 -37.17 -16.13 25.90
C LEU A 319 -37.72 -14.77 25.43
N PRO A 320 -38.05 -13.85 26.37
CA PRO A 320 -38.53 -12.50 26.04
C PRO A 320 -37.42 -11.62 25.45
N ASP A 321 -37.80 -10.73 24.52
CA ASP A 321 -36.91 -9.76 23.87
C ASP A 321 -36.30 -8.80 24.91
N VAL A 322 -34.97 -8.79 25.02
CA VAL A 322 -34.21 -7.81 25.81
C VAL A 322 -33.72 -6.71 24.87
N GLN A 323 -34.04 -5.44 25.17
CA GLN A 323 -33.55 -4.29 24.41
C GLN A 323 -32.06 -4.06 24.67
N VAL A 324 -31.26 -3.96 23.59
CA VAL A 324 -29.79 -4.01 23.60
C VAL A 324 -29.13 -2.61 23.70
N SER A 325 -29.91 -1.53 23.76
CA SER A 325 -29.41 -0.16 23.56
C SER A 325 -28.66 0.48 24.74
N GLU A 326 -28.47 -0.16 25.90
CA GLU A 326 -27.89 0.47 27.10
C GLU A 326 -26.51 -0.06 27.56
N LEU A 327 -25.88 -1.03 26.86
CA LEU A 327 -24.83 -1.87 27.48
C LEU A 327 -23.37 -1.68 27.02
N LEU A 328 -23.08 -0.72 26.13
CA LEU A 328 -21.70 -0.48 25.66
C LEU A 328 -20.87 0.45 26.59
N GLY A 329 -21.27 0.64 27.85
CA GLY A 329 -20.80 1.75 28.70
C GLY A 329 -19.72 1.48 29.75
N THR A 330 -19.11 0.29 29.86
CA THR A 330 -18.18 0.01 30.98
C THR A 330 -16.76 -0.33 30.53
N SER A 331 -15.87 0.66 30.56
CA SER A 331 -14.43 0.50 30.32
C SER A 331 -13.69 -0.01 31.56
N LEU A 332 -12.81 -0.99 31.34
CA LEU A 332 -11.86 -1.50 32.32
C LEU A 332 -10.72 -0.48 32.52
N ARG A 333 -10.67 0.14 33.70
CA ARG A 333 -9.55 1.01 34.12
C ARG A 333 -8.28 0.17 34.35
N ARG A 334 -7.42 0.07 33.33
CA ARG A 334 -5.98 -0.15 33.52
C ARG A 334 -5.33 1.20 33.83
N SER A 335 -4.34 1.22 34.71
CA SER A 335 -3.52 2.42 34.96
C SER A 335 -2.83 2.82 33.67
N ALA A 336 -3.33 3.85 32.98
CA ALA A 336 -2.72 4.31 31.75
C ALA A 336 -1.35 4.90 32.04
N ARG A 337 -0.38 4.46 31.24
CA ARG A 337 0.90 5.13 31.12
C ARG A 337 0.67 6.34 30.22
N GLU A 338 1.02 7.52 30.70
CA GLU A 338 1.12 8.70 29.85
C GLU A 338 2.26 8.48 28.83
N THR A 339 1.99 8.79 27.56
CA THR A 339 2.94 8.71 26.45
C THR A 339 3.32 10.13 26.02
N VAL A 340 4.60 10.33 25.69
CA VAL A 340 5.08 11.59 25.11
C VAL A 340 4.91 11.53 23.60
N LEU A 341 4.18 12.49 23.02
CA LEU A 341 4.11 12.68 21.58
C LEU A 341 5.06 13.78 21.12
N THR A 342 5.60 13.62 19.92
CA THR A 342 6.41 14.66 19.26
C THR A 342 5.85 14.97 17.89
N LYS A 343 5.80 16.26 17.54
CA LYS A 343 5.41 16.76 16.22
C LYS A 343 6.44 17.78 15.74
N ALA A 344 7.05 17.50 14.60
CA ALA A 344 8.02 18.38 13.96
C ALA A 344 7.38 19.67 13.42
N ASP A 345 8.04 20.82 13.61
CA ASP A 345 7.70 22.07 12.93
C ASP A 345 8.61 22.27 11.72
N ARG A 346 8.16 21.84 10.53
CA ARG A 346 8.95 21.89 9.30
C ARG A 346 9.47 23.29 8.94
N ALA A 347 8.70 24.34 9.23
CA ALA A 347 9.07 25.73 8.89
C ALA A 347 10.29 26.23 9.70
N SER A 348 10.63 25.52 10.79
CA SER A 348 11.74 25.86 11.67
C SER A 348 13.06 25.19 11.29
N LEU A 349 13.09 24.37 10.22
CA LEU A 349 14.30 23.72 9.71
C LEU A 349 15.39 24.76 9.45
N ARG A 350 16.55 24.56 10.07
CA ARG A 350 17.71 25.46 10.01
C ARG A 350 19.01 24.78 10.38
N ARG A 351 20.11 25.34 9.91
CA ARG A 351 21.46 25.00 10.35
C ARG A 351 21.72 25.59 11.74
N ALA A 352 22.26 24.80 12.67
CA ALA A 352 22.69 25.29 13.98
C ALA A 352 23.99 24.60 14.43
N MET A 353 24.70 25.25 15.35
CA MET A 353 25.84 24.63 16.04
C MET A 353 25.33 23.87 17.27
N VAL A 354 25.42 22.54 17.24
CA VAL A 354 25.08 21.67 18.36
C VAL A 354 26.38 20.99 18.82
N ASN A 355 26.75 21.18 20.08
CA ASN A 355 27.98 20.63 20.66
C ASN A 355 29.25 20.95 19.82
N GLY A 356 29.32 22.17 19.26
CA GLY A 356 30.47 22.63 18.47
C GLY A 356 30.54 22.07 17.04
N ARG A 357 29.51 21.34 16.59
CA ARG A 357 29.40 20.84 15.21
C ARG A 357 28.18 21.43 14.50
N PRO A 358 28.28 21.77 13.20
CA PRO A 358 27.11 22.14 12.43
C PRO A 358 26.19 20.92 12.28
N GLN A 359 24.91 21.09 12.60
CA GLN A 359 23.88 20.08 12.41
C GLN A 359 22.63 20.73 11.79
N LEU A 360 21.83 19.93 11.11
CA LEU A 360 20.48 20.30 10.74
C LEU A 360 19.57 20.13 11.95
N THR A 361 18.85 21.19 12.30
CA THR A 361 17.98 21.23 13.48
C THR A 361 16.59 21.73 13.12
N MET A 362 15.59 21.34 13.91
CA MET A 362 14.24 21.88 13.84
C MET A 362 13.68 22.10 15.25
N ASP A 363 12.57 22.81 15.33
CA ASP A 363 11.75 22.89 16.52
C ASP A 363 10.78 21.71 16.54
N VAL A 364 10.62 21.09 17.72
CA VAL A 364 9.76 19.93 17.93
C VAL A 364 8.76 20.28 19.01
N ARG A 365 7.47 20.19 18.68
CA ARG A 365 6.39 20.25 19.66
C ARG A 365 6.34 18.93 20.41
N VAL A 366 6.42 19.00 21.72
CA VAL A 366 6.32 17.88 22.65
C VAL A 366 5.00 18.02 23.39
N GLY A 367 4.19 16.96 23.39
CA GLY A 367 2.93 16.88 24.12
C GLY A 367 2.87 15.61 24.96
N LEU A 368 1.98 15.58 25.95
CA LEU A 368 1.74 14.43 26.81
C LEU A 368 0.30 13.97 26.64
N ILE A 369 0.11 12.67 26.39
CA ILE A 369 -1.22 12.06 26.30
C ILE A 369 -1.35 10.97 27.36
N GLY A 370 -2.39 11.04 28.19
CA GLY A 370 -2.81 10.00 29.13
C GLY A 370 -4.27 9.62 28.89
N ASP A 371 -4.60 8.32 28.86
CA ASP A 371 -5.97 7.82 28.65
C ASP A 371 -6.68 8.40 27.40
N GLY A 372 -5.93 8.67 26.32
CA GLY A 372 -6.48 9.29 25.10
C GLY A 372 -6.90 10.75 25.28
N LYS A 373 -6.44 11.41 26.35
CA LYS A 373 -6.61 12.85 26.59
C LYS A 373 -5.25 13.49 26.79
N GLU A 374 -5.14 14.76 26.45
CA GLU A 374 -3.94 15.53 26.78
C GLU A 374 -3.78 15.56 28.31
N SER A 375 -2.57 15.25 28.79
CA SER A 375 -2.24 15.36 30.20
C SER A 375 -2.36 16.82 30.66
N GLU A 376 -2.64 17.06 31.93
CA GLU A 376 -2.55 18.40 32.52
C GLU A 376 -1.15 18.72 33.06
N ALA A 377 -0.25 17.73 33.10
CA ALA A 377 1.09 17.88 33.65
C ALA A 377 1.92 18.88 32.82
N PRO A 378 2.42 19.98 33.41
CA PRO A 378 3.19 20.95 32.65
C PRO A 378 4.57 20.39 32.30
N VAL A 379 4.99 20.63 31.05
CA VAL A 379 6.37 20.38 30.62
C VAL A 379 7.26 21.48 31.21
N SER A 380 8.16 21.11 32.13
CA SER A 380 8.99 22.07 32.88
C SER A 380 10.44 22.13 32.40
N LYS A 381 10.93 21.06 31.77
CA LYS A 381 12.29 20.97 31.24
C LYS A 381 12.35 19.96 30.10
N ILE A 382 13.18 20.27 29.09
CA ILE A 382 13.50 19.36 27.99
C ILE A 382 15.03 19.29 27.87
N GLU A 383 15.57 18.08 27.86
CA GLU A 383 17.00 17.80 27.68
C GLU A 383 17.21 16.97 26.41
N LEU A 384 18.22 17.32 25.61
CA LEU A 384 18.73 16.49 24.53
C LEU A 384 19.71 15.47 25.12
N ILE A 385 19.55 14.20 24.76
CA ILE A 385 20.45 13.09 25.10
C ILE A 385 21.24 12.72 23.84
N GLU A 386 22.55 13.00 23.82
CA GLU A 386 23.43 12.69 22.69
C GLU A 386 24.75 12.08 23.20
N GLY A 387 25.14 10.91 22.70
CA GLY A 387 26.39 10.24 23.09
C GLY A 387 26.51 9.98 24.60
N GLY A 388 25.38 9.82 25.31
CA GLY A 388 25.33 9.66 26.78
C GLY A 388 25.41 10.96 27.57
N SER A 389 25.60 12.11 26.92
CA SER A 389 25.56 13.44 27.55
C SER A 389 24.15 14.02 27.48
N ARG A 390 23.78 14.81 28.50
CA ARG A 390 22.51 15.54 28.56
C ARG A 390 22.75 17.05 28.46
N SER A 391 22.05 17.74 27.57
CA SER A 391 22.08 19.20 27.45
C SER A 391 20.67 19.78 27.51
N THR A 392 20.48 20.86 28.26
CA THR A 392 19.14 21.48 28.36
C THR A 392 18.82 22.25 27.07
N LEU A 393 17.68 21.95 26.47
CA LEU A 393 17.18 22.68 25.30
C LEU A 393 16.36 23.90 25.73
N ALA A 394 16.51 25.00 24.99
CA ALA A 394 15.58 26.10 25.10
C ALA A 394 14.20 25.61 24.67
N HIS A 395 13.20 25.84 25.52
CA HIS A 395 11.82 25.48 25.21
C HIS A 395 10.87 26.63 25.54
N ARG A 396 9.75 26.70 24.83
CA ARG A 396 8.68 27.66 25.07
C ARG A 396 7.37 26.90 25.21
N LEU A 397 6.64 27.15 26.30
CA LEU A 397 5.26 26.68 26.43
C LEU A 397 4.41 27.29 25.32
N THR A 398 3.57 26.48 24.68
CA THR A 398 2.65 27.01 23.67
C THR A 398 1.66 27.97 24.35
N SER A 399 1.25 29.02 23.63
CA SER A 399 0.36 30.06 24.17
C SER A 399 -1.10 29.64 24.21
N ASP A 400 -1.41 28.36 23.99
CA ASP A 400 -2.75 27.85 24.23
C ASP A 400 -2.96 27.89 25.75
N LEU A 401 -3.58 28.97 26.22
CA LEU A 401 -3.66 29.35 27.63
C LEU A 401 -4.32 28.29 28.53
N ASN A 402 -5.00 27.32 27.91
CA ASN A 402 -5.66 26.20 28.58
C ASN A 402 -4.84 24.90 28.56
N ASN A 403 -3.67 24.85 27.92
CA ASN A 403 -2.96 23.60 27.68
C ASN A 403 -1.46 23.67 27.99
N ARG A 404 -1.13 23.62 29.29
CA ARG A 404 0.27 23.71 29.78
C ARG A 404 1.12 22.46 29.51
N SER A 405 0.53 21.39 28.98
CA SER A 405 1.20 20.11 28.73
C SER A 405 1.91 20.02 27.38
N THR A 406 1.93 21.11 26.61
CA THR A 406 2.66 21.19 25.35
C THR A 406 3.77 22.24 25.39
N ALA A 407 4.94 21.87 24.88
CA ALA A 407 6.11 22.74 24.78
C ALA A 407 6.79 22.59 23.42
N ILE A 408 7.41 23.65 22.93
CA ILE A 408 8.24 23.61 21.72
C ILE A 408 9.69 23.55 22.15
N ALA A 409 10.34 22.41 21.93
CA ALA A 409 11.78 22.23 22.07
C ALA A 409 12.50 22.83 20.86
N ARG A 410 13.42 23.79 21.06
CA ARG A 410 14.10 24.48 19.96
C ARG A 410 15.42 23.83 19.60
N GLY A 411 15.69 23.76 18.30
CA GLY A 411 17.01 23.38 17.78
C GLY A 411 17.35 21.91 18.03
N VAL A 412 16.33 21.05 17.98
CA VAL A 412 16.47 19.60 18.10
C VAL A 412 17.15 19.06 16.83
N PRO A 413 18.27 18.33 16.95
CA PRO A 413 18.90 17.67 15.81
C PRO A 413 17.96 16.68 15.13
N VAL A 414 18.00 16.63 13.81
CA VAL A 414 17.04 15.84 13.02
C VAL A 414 17.71 14.66 12.32
N LEU A 415 19.00 14.80 12.03
CA LEU A 415 19.80 13.76 11.39
C LEU A 415 20.28 12.75 12.45
N GLY A 416 20.08 11.45 12.20
CA GLY A 416 20.57 10.37 13.08
C GLY A 416 19.79 10.11 14.38
N GLY A 417 18.70 10.85 14.63
CA GLY A 417 17.72 10.54 15.67
C GLY A 417 18.05 11.11 17.05
N ALA A 418 17.49 12.27 17.37
CA ALA A 418 17.63 12.89 18.68
C ALA A 418 16.78 12.17 19.74
N LYS A 419 17.36 11.89 20.91
CA LYS A 419 16.60 11.48 22.10
C LYS A 419 16.35 12.69 22.99
N LEU A 420 15.12 12.90 23.38
CA LEU A 420 14.71 13.96 24.31
C LEU A 420 14.32 13.33 25.65
N SER A 421 14.79 13.93 26.75
CA SER A 421 14.26 13.70 28.10
C SER A 421 13.35 14.87 28.45
N VAL A 422 12.11 14.58 28.79
CA VAL A 422 11.05 15.56 29.05
C VAL A 422 10.63 15.42 30.51
N LEU A 423 10.80 16.49 31.29
CA LEU A 423 10.33 16.55 32.68
C LEU A 423 8.90 17.09 32.71
N ALA A 424 7.94 16.20 32.94
CA ALA A 424 6.53 16.48 33.03
C ALA A 424 6.05 16.28 34.48
N GLY A 425 5.59 17.35 35.13
CA GLY A 425 5.31 17.29 36.57
C GLY A 425 6.59 16.95 37.36
N ALA A 426 6.65 15.75 37.96
CA ALA A 426 7.79 15.25 38.73
C ALA A 426 8.53 14.07 38.05
N GLU A 427 8.12 13.68 36.84
CA GLU A 427 8.63 12.48 36.19
C GLU A 427 9.37 12.80 34.89
N TRP A 428 10.50 12.13 34.70
CA TRP A 428 11.23 12.15 33.44
C TRP A 428 10.68 11.11 32.48
N ARG A 429 10.47 11.51 31.24
CA ARG A 429 10.05 10.66 30.13
C ARG A 429 11.05 10.80 29.00
N GLU A 430 11.40 9.70 28.35
CA GLU A 430 12.28 9.74 27.18
C GLU A 430 11.46 9.52 25.92
N VAL A 431 11.74 10.31 24.88
CA VAL A 431 11.14 10.17 23.56
C VAL A 431 12.22 10.31 22.50
N THR A 432 12.18 9.46 21.48
CA THR A 432 13.06 9.58 20.33
C THR A 432 12.34 10.37 19.27
N VAL A 433 12.93 11.47 18.81
CA VAL A 433 12.45 12.17 17.62
C VAL A 433 12.77 11.30 16.41
N PRO A 434 11.80 11.05 15.51
CA PRO A 434 12.01 10.24 14.32
C PRO A 434 13.30 10.68 13.60
N PRO A 435 14.28 9.78 13.42
CA PRO A 435 15.51 10.12 12.73
C PRO A 435 15.25 10.34 11.25
N PHE A 436 16.09 11.14 10.60
CA PHE A 436 16.21 11.19 9.15
C PHE A 436 17.63 10.83 8.72
N ASP A 437 17.75 10.28 7.51
CA ASP A 437 19.01 9.96 6.86
C ASP A 437 18.97 10.31 5.36
N LEU A 438 20.14 10.33 4.74
CA LEU A 438 20.30 10.52 3.30
C LEU A 438 20.00 9.20 2.60
N ALA A 439 19.01 9.21 1.72
CA ALA A 439 18.54 8.09 0.91
C ALA A 439 18.63 8.46 -0.58
N PRO A 440 19.81 8.36 -1.23
CA PRO A 440 19.95 8.68 -2.64
C PRO A 440 18.93 7.91 -3.48
N ARG A 441 18.28 8.59 -4.40
CA ARG A 441 17.29 8.00 -5.31
C ARG A 441 17.84 7.89 -6.73
N ARG A 442 17.40 6.85 -7.44
CA ARG A 442 17.64 6.69 -8.88
C ARG A 442 16.72 7.65 -9.62
N GLU A 443 17.28 8.56 -10.41
CA GLU A 443 16.47 9.51 -11.19
C GLU A 443 16.31 9.03 -12.64
N THR A 444 17.39 8.59 -13.29
CA THR A 444 17.32 8.05 -14.66
C THR A 444 18.20 6.82 -14.85
N GLN A 445 17.72 5.92 -15.71
CA GLN A 445 18.49 4.82 -16.27
C GLN A 445 18.03 4.61 -17.72
N LYS A 446 18.65 5.31 -18.67
CA LYS A 446 18.21 5.30 -20.07
C LYS A 446 19.26 4.72 -21.00
N PRO A 447 18.97 3.63 -21.75
CA PRO A 447 19.89 3.11 -22.73
C PRO A 447 19.77 3.86 -24.06
N THR A 448 20.89 4.04 -24.74
CA THR A 448 20.94 4.31 -26.18
C THR A 448 21.00 2.97 -26.89
N VAL A 449 19.89 2.57 -27.50
CA VAL A 449 19.77 1.30 -28.23
C VAL A 449 20.64 1.34 -29.49
N GLY A 450 21.56 0.39 -29.59
CA GLY A 450 22.51 0.23 -30.69
C GLY A 450 22.06 -0.82 -31.71
N SER A 451 22.97 -1.70 -32.11
CA SER A 451 22.71 -2.75 -33.10
C SER A 451 22.06 -4.00 -32.49
N GLU A 452 21.29 -4.74 -33.29
CA GLU A 452 20.79 -6.07 -32.92
C GLU A 452 21.96 -7.06 -32.73
N ASP A 453 21.88 -7.90 -31.70
CA ASP A 453 22.82 -8.98 -31.41
C ASP A 453 22.07 -10.27 -31.07
N SER A 454 21.54 -10.91 -32.12
CA SER A 454 20.85 -12.20 -32.00
C SER A 454 21.76 -13.33 -31.52
N SER A 455 23.08 -13.20 -31.68
CA SER A 455 24.04 -14.22 -31.25
C SER A 455 24.13 -14.37 -29.73
N ALA A 456 23.86 -13.28 -28.99
CA ALA A 456 23.88 -13.25 -27.53
C ALA A 456 22.56 -13.73 -26.89
N TRP A 457 21.52 -13.97 -27.69
CA TRP A 457 20.16 -14.28 -27.19
C TRP A 457 20.11 -15.42 -26.19
N MET A 458 20.71 -16.56 -26.53
CA MET A 458 20.65 -17.75 -25.67
C MET A 458 21.35 -17.55 -24.32
N SER A 459 22.43 -16.76 -24.30
CA SER A 459 23.13 -16.40 -23.07
C SER A 459 22.30 -15.42 -22.23
N PHE A 460 21.62 -14.47 -22.89
CA PHE A 460 20.76 -13.49 -22.23
C PHE A 460 19.57 -14.15 -21.54
N LEU A 461 18.93 -15.12 -22.19
CA LEU A 461 17.83 -15.91 -21.59
C LEU A 461 18.29 -16.72 -20.38
N SER A 462 19.47 -17.34 -20.47
CA SER A 462 20.05 -18.07 -19.35
C SER A 462 20.32 -17.13 -18.17
N TRP A 463 20.77 -15.92 -18.43
CA TRP A 463 21.02 -14.89 -17.39
C TRP A 463 19.72 -14.37 -16.75
N ALA A 464 18.64 -14.30 -17.52
CA ALA A 464 17.30 -14.01 -17.01
C ALA A 464 16.67 -15.19 -16.23
N GLY A 465 17.34 -16.34 -16.15
CA GLY A 465 16.86 -17.52 -15.40
C GLY A 465 15.73 -18.29 -16.10
N GLY A 466 15.64 -18.19 -17.42
CA GLY A 466 14.69 -18.90 -18.27
C GLY A 466 15.32 -20.03 -19.09
N ARG A 467 14.46 -20.85 -19.70
CA ARG A 467 14.87 -21.86 -20.69
C ARG A 467 15.27 -21.21 -22.01
N LYS A 468 16.09 -21.93 -22.78
CA LYS A 468 16.48 -21.54 -24.14
C LYS A 468 15.28 -21.68 -25.07
N VAL A 469 14.80 -20.55 -25.59
CA VAL A 469 13.67 -20.48 -26.51
C VAL A 469 13.98 -19.47 -27.62
N GLU A 470 13.29 -19.56 -28.74
CA GLU A 470 13.40 -18.57 -29.82
C GLU A 470 12.79 -17.22 -29.40
N PRO A 471 13.22 -16.08 -29.97
CA PRO A 471 12.81 -14.74 -29.51
C PRO A 471 11.32 -14.38 -29.64
N GLY A 472 10.52 -15.11 -30.44
CA GLY A 472 9.07 -14.95 -30.44
C GLY A 472 8.54 -13.55 -30.78
N GLY A 473 9.26 -12.77 -31.60
CA GLY A 473 8.90 -11.38 -31.95
C GLY A 473 9.69 -10.30 -31.20
N LEU A 474 10.56 -10.72 -30.27
CA LEU A 474 11.53 -9.86 -29.60
C LEU A 474 12.83 -9.75 -30.41
N SER A 475 13.55 -8.65 -30.19
CA SER A 475 14.92 -8.44 -30.68
C SER A 475 15.83 -8.09 -29.51
N LEU A 476 17.00 -8.72 -29.47
CA LEU A 476 18.03 -8.38 -28.48
C LEU A 476 18.94 -7.32 -29.07
N MET A 477 19.02 -6.18 -28.40
CA MET A 477 19.77 -5.03 -28.87
C MET A 477 20.93 -4.76 -27.92
N ARG A 478 22.09 -4.40 -28.47
CA ARG A 478 23.20 -3.85 -27.68
C ARG A 478 22.84 -2.46 -27.19
N ALA A 479 22.96 -2.20 -25.89
CA ALA A 479 22.95 -0.85 -25.34
C ALA A 479 24.33 -0.24 -25.59
N ALA A 480 24.42 0.70 -26.54
CA ALA A 480 25.67 1.36 -26.86
C ALA A 480 26.18 2.18 -25.66
N GLU A 481 25.26 2.90 -25.03
CA GLU A 481 25.52 3.76 -23.88
C GLU A 481 24.35 3.69 -22.90
N TRP A 482 24.61 3.90 -21.62
CA TRP A 482 23.60 4.20 -20.61
C TRP A 482 23.88 5.55 -19.99
N GLU A 483 22.84 6.35 -19.82
CA GLU A 483 22.87 7.46 -18.89
C GLU A 483 22.29 7.00 -17.55
N ILE A 484 23.06 7.17 -16.47
CA ILE A 484 22.59 6.94 -15.10
C ILE A 484 22.76 8.20 -14.25
N SER A 485 21.77 8.49 -13.41
CA SER A 485 21.79 9.63 -12.50
C SER A 485 21.27 9.30 -11.10
N VAL A 486 21.87 9.92 -10.09
CA VAL A 486 21.43 9.86 -8.69
C VAL A 486 21.09 11.24 -8.18
N ASP A 487 20.00 11.33 -7.43
CA ASP A 487 19.59 12.54 -6.74
C ASP A 487 19.64 12.33 -5.21
N PRO A 488 20.00 13.37 -4.44
CA PRO A 488 19.89 13.32 -3.00
C PRO A 488 18.42 13.38 -2.60
N GLN A 489 18.04 12.56 -1.64
CA GLN A 489 16.75 12.62 -0.98
C GLN A 489 16.98 12.32 0.50
N TYR A 490 16.26 13.01 1.39
CA TYR A 490 16.18 12.66 2.80
C TYR A 490 14.94 11.82 3.05
N ALA A 491 15.06 10.90 4.00
CA ALA A 491 14.07 9.90 4.33
C ALA A 491 14.05 9.69 5.85
N PRO A 492 12.89 9.46 6.49
CA PRO A 492 12.87 8.99 7.87
C PRO A 492 13.56 7.62 7.99
N ILE A 493 14.08 7.29 9.17
CA ILE A 493 14.71 5.99 9.43
C ILE A 493 13.67 5.03 10.03
N ARG A 494 13.49 3.87 9.38
CA ARG A 494 12.73 2.72 9.90
C ARG A 494 13.64 1.52 10.02
N GLU A 495 13.57 0.85 11.17
CA GLU A 495 14.37 -0.35 11.46
C GLU A 495 15.89 -0.18 11.22
N GLY A 496 16.38 1.06 11.35
CA GLY A 496 17.79 1.40 11.14
C GLY A 496 18.18 1.67 9.68
N LYS A 497 17.24 1.70 8.73
CA LYS A 497 17.46 2.07 7.33
C LYS A 497 16.64 3.31 6.94
N PRO A 498 17.15 4.18 6.06
CA PRO A 498 16.33 5.24 5.46
C PRO A 498 15.16 4.62 4.66
N SER A 499 13.97 5.19 4.81
CA SER A 499 12.74 4.81 4.11
C SER A 499 12.27 6.00 3.28
N ALA A 500 12.76 6.10 2.05
CA ALA A 500 12.51 7.25 1.14
C ALA A 500 11.03 7.37 0.74
N GLU A 501 10.32 6.28 0.95
CA GLU A 501 8.93 6.01 0.71
C GLU A 501 8.03 6.24 1.94
N ASP A 502 8.59 6.51 3.12
CA ASP A 502 7.81 6.99 4.27
C ASP A 502 7.70 8.51 4.18
N ASP A 503 6.47 9.00 4.19
CA ASP A 503 6.23 10.45 4.22
C ASP A 503 6.63 10.99 5.61
N SER A 504 7.18 12.21 5.61
CA SER A 504 7.51 12.89 6.84
C SER A 504 7.61 14.38 6.56
N PRO A 505 6.88 15.22 7.30
CA PRO A 505 6.90 16.65 7.04
C PRO A 505 8.31 17.27 6.96
N PRO A 506 9.31 16.84 7.75
CA PRO A 506 10.69 17.30 7.62
C PRO A 506 11.42 16.78 6.38
N SER A 507 11.24 15.50 6.01
CA SER A 507 11.88 14.95 4.81
C SER A 507 11.30 15.59 3.55
N GLU A 508 9.98 15.77 3.47
CA GLU A 508 9.31 16.48 2.37
C GLU A 508 9.79 17.91 2.21
N GLU A 509 9.85 18.68 3.31
CA GLU A 509 10.34 20.07 3.26
C GLU A 509 11.80 20.10 2.75
N LEU A 510 12.67 19.23 3.29
CA LEU A 510 14.04 19.12 2.81
C LEU A 510 14.09 18.77 1.32
N ASN A 511 13.36 17.74 0.91
CA ASN A 511 13.34 17.27 -0.47
C ASN A 511 12.77 18.33 -1.42
N SER A 512 11.76 19.08 -1.02
CA SER A 512 11.21 20.18 -1.81
C SER A 512 12.25 21.29 -2.03
N ILE A 513 13.07 21.60 -1.01
CA ILE A 513 14.16 22.56 -1.12
C ILE A 513 15.24 22.01 -2.06
N LEU A 514 15.60 20.73 -1.94
CA LEU A 514 16.55 20.06 -2.85
C LEU A 514 16.06 20.10 -4.31
N MET A 515 14.78 19.84 -4.55
CA MET A 515 14.16 19.85 -5.87
C MET A 515 14.06 21.27 -6.46
N SER A 516 13.72 22.27 -5.64
CA SER A 516 13.63 23.67 -6.08
C SER A 516 14.96 24.26 -6.53
N ARG A 517 16.07 23.69 -6.03
CA ARG A 517 17.44 24.18 -6.24
C ARG A 517 17.63 25.65 -5.87
N ASP A 518 16.90 26.14 -4.87
CA ASP A 518 17.11 27.48 -4.32
C ASP A 518 18.48 27.56 -3.62
N ALA A 519 19.46 28.15 -4.32
CA ALA A 519 20.83 28.28 -3.84
C ALA A 519 20.93 29.05 -2.51
N ALA A 520 20.07 30.05 -2.28
CA ALA A 520 20.09 30.80 -1.03
C ALA A 520 19.59 29.94 0.14
N ARG A 521 18.50 29.20 -0.07
CA ARG A 521 17.95 28.29 0.95
C ARG A 521 18.88 27.10 1.20
N LEU A 522 19.51 26.54 0.17
CA LEU A 522 20.52 25.49 0.32
C LEU A 522 21.73 25.98 1.13
N LYS A 523 22.23 27.18 0.83
CA LYS A 523 23.33 27.79 1.57
C LYS A 523 22.98 28.06 3.03
N ASP A 524 21.75 28.49 3.31
CA ASP A 524 21.25 28.71 4.67
C ASP A 524 21.17 27.39 5.46
N LEU A 525 20.56 26.35 4.88
CA LEU A 525 20.38 25.06 5.54
C LEU A 525 21.65 24.24 5.67
N PHE A 526 22.49 24.20 4.63
CA PHE A 526 23.63 23.29 4.55
C PHE A 526 24.98 24.00 4.68
N GLY A 527 25.00 25.34 4.65
CA GLY A 527 26.24 26.12 4.62
C GLY A 527 26.92 26.15 3.25
N ALA A 528 26.34 25.56 2.21
CA ALA A 528 26.89 25.51 0.85
C ALA A 528 25.78 25.52 -0.21
N GLU A 529 26.06 26.09 -1.38
CA GLU A 529 25.14 26.09 -2.54
C GLU A 529 25.11 24.72 -3.24
N GLN A 530 26.15 23.91 -3.06
CA GLN A 530 26.26 22.53 -3.52
C GLN A 530 26.56 21.63 -2.32
N PRO A 531 25.54 21.19 -1.58
CA PRO A 531 25.76 20.55 -0.29
C PRO A 531 26.09 19.06 -0.36
N PHE A 532 26.18 18.49 -1.57
CA PHE A 532 26.42 17.05 -1.75
C PHE A 532 27.65 16.77 -2.59
N GLN A 533 28.32 15.67 -2.26
CA GLN A 533 29.38 15.06 -3.04
C GLN A 533 28.98 13.63 -3.40
N VAL A 534 29.29 13.19 -4.62
CA VAL A 534 29.01 11.82 -5.07
C VAL A 534 30.31 11.08 -5.31
N GLN A 535 30.45 9.91 -4.68
CA GLN A 535 31.57 9.00 -4.88
C GLN A 535 31.06 7.73 -5.55
N TRP A 536 31.68 7.36 -6.67
CA TRP A 536 31.28 6.16 -7.42
C TRP A 536 32.30 5.04 -7.28
N THR A 537 31.80 3.83 -7.09
CA THR A 537 32.55 2.57 -7.27
C THR A 537 31.89 1.72 -8.33
N PHE A 538 32.68 0.89 -9.02
CA PHE A 538 32.24 0.12 -10.17
C PHE A 538 32.70 -1.32 -10.06
N GLU A 539 31.77 -2.24 -10.26
CA GLU A 539 32.03 -3.67 -10.41
C GLU A 539 31.40 -4.14 -11.71
N ALA A 540 32.18 -4.80 -12.56
CA ALA A 540 31.66 -5.32 -13.82
C ALA A 540 32.03 -6.78 -14.03
N THR A 541 31.11 -7.49 -14.65
CA THR A 541 31.21 -8.94 -14.88
C THR A 541 30.79 -9.24 -16.31
N ASN A 542 31.59 -10.07 -17.00
CA ASN A 542 31.11 -10.77 -18.19
C ASN A 542 30.25 -11.96 -17.72
N VAL A 543 28.94 -11.85 -17.86
CA VAL A 543 28.00 -12.85 -17.30
C VAL A 543 28.03 -14.19 -18.04
N VAL A 544 28.61 -14.24 -19.24
CA VAL A 544 28.81 -15.49 -19.98
C VAL A 544 29.97 -16.29 -19.40
N THR A 545 31.08 -15.61 -19.08
CA THR A 545 32.31 -16.26 -18.58
C THR A 545 32.42 -16.28 -17.06
N GLY A 546 31.63 -15.45 -16.36
CA GLY A 546 31.73 -15.20 -14.92
C GLY A 546 32.98 -14.40 -14.51
N GLN A 547 33.76 -13.89 -15.46
CA GLN A 547 34.99 -13.15 -15.18
C GLN A 547 34.72 -11.66 -14.96
N SER A 548 35.52 -11.03 -14.09
CA SER A 548 35.48 -9.58 -13.93
C SER A 548 35.88 -8.88 -15.24
N ALA A 549 35.12 -7.86 -15.61
CA ALA A 549 35.38 -7.03 -16.78
C ALA A 549 36.06 -5.71 -16.34
N PRO A 550 37.08 -5.22 -17.07
CA PRO A 550 37.75 -3.98 -16.73
C PRO A 550 36.84 -2.77 -16.94
N VAL A 551 36.91 -1.82 -16.00
CA VAL A 551 36.19 -0.53 -16.03
C VAL A 551 37.19 0.61 -16.06
N ARG A 552 37.02 1.56 -16.99
CA ARG A 552 37.89 2.73 -17.14
C ARG A 552 37.11 4.02 -16.93
N VAL A 553 37.49 4.78 -15.91
CA VAL A 553 36.91 6.10 -15.62
C VAL A 553 37.66 7.20 -16.38
N GLY A 554 36.92 8.09 -17.06
CA GLY A 554 37.46 9.24 -17.79
C GLY A 554 37.90 8.94 -19.22
N GLY A 555 37.40 7.86 -19.85
CA GLY A 555 37.73 7.54 -21.23
C GLY A 555 36.95 6.35 -21.78
N THR A 556 37.21 6.03 -23.04
CA THR A 556 36.67 4.84 -23.72
C THR A 556 37.81 3.90 -24.11
N GLY A 557 37.54 2.60 -24.08
CA GLY A 557 38.45 1.57 -24.55
C GLY A 557 37.67 0.53 -25.35
N ASP A 558 38.32 -0.13 -26.31
CA ASP A 558 37.63 -1.10 -27.19
C ASP A 558 37.26 -2.40 -26.47
N SER A 559 37.89 -2.68 -25.33
CA SER A 559 37.74 -3.91 -24.53
C SER A 559 37.36 -3.66 -23.07
N GLU A 560 37.08 -2.41 -22.69
CA GLU A 560 36.80 -2.00 -21.32
C GLU A 560 35.47 -1.25 -21.27
N ILE A 561 34.77 -1.31 -20.14
CA ILE A 561 33.57 -0.49 -19.92
C ILE A 561 34.04 0.93 -19.61
N GLY A 562 33.68 1.88 -20.48
CA GLY A 562 34.05 3.29 -20.33
C GLY A 562 33.04 4.03 -19.46
N ILE A 563 33.52 4.81 -18.49
CA ILE A 563 32.70 5.68 -17.64
C ILE A 563 33.09 7.14 -17.90
N THR A 564 32.12 7.95 -18.31
CA THR A 564 32.29 9.40 -18.48
C THR A 564 31.38 10.14 -17.52
N ARG A 565 31.92 11.09 -16.76
CA ARG A 565 31.13 11.94 -15.86
C ARG A 565 30.49 13.05 -16.68
N LEU A 566 29.18 13.24 -16.50
CA LEU A 566 28.43 14.27 -17.22
C LEU A 566 28.24 15.52 -16.36
N PRO A 567 28.23 16.72 -16.94
CA PRO A 567 27.91 17.95 -16.21
C PRO A 567 26.49 17.93 -15.63
N SER A 568 26.35 18.46 -14.42
CA SER A 568 25.07 18.56 -13.70
C SER A 568 25.15 19.60 -12.58
N ALA A 569 24.00 19.90 -11.95
CA ALA A 569 23.93 20.84 -10.83
C ALA A 569 24.61 20.29 -9.56
N ILE A 570 24.59 18.96 -9.38
CA ILE A 570 25.24 18.25 -8.28
C ILE A 570 26.49 17.57 -8.85
N PRO A 571 27.70 18.01 -8.48
CA PRO A 571 28.93 17.48 -9.06
C PRO A 571 28.98 15.95 -9.06
N ASP A 572 29.33 15.38 -10.21
CA ASP A 572 29.53 13.94 -10.43
C ASP A 572 28.27 13.05 -10.22
N ASN A 573 27.06 13.60 -10.13
CA ASN A 573 25.85 12.79 -9.92
C ASN A 573 25.31 12.09 -11.18
N ARG A 574 25.87 12.39 -12.36
CA ARG A 574 25.48 11.81 -13.66
C ARG A 574 26.66 11.13 -14.35
N LEU A 575 26.42 9.92 -14.85
CA LEU A 575 27.41 9.15 -15.60
C LEU A 575 26.84 8.71 -16.96
N ASN A 576 27.70 8.69 -17.97
CA ASN A 576 27.51 7.93 -19.19
C ASN A 576 28.38 6.66 -19.12
N VAL A 577 27.76 5.51 -19.29
CA VAL A 577 28.39 4.19 -19.30
C VAL A 577 28.39 3.66 -20.72
N ARG A 578 29.56 3.33 -21.27
CA ARG A 578 29.70 2.75 -22.60
C ARG A 578 30.25 1.33 -22.51
N PHE A 579 29.53 0.37 -23.09
CA PHE A 579 29.97 -1.03 -23.11
C PHE A 579 30.90 -1.32 -24.31
N PRO A 580 31.90 -2.21 -24.14
CA PRO A 580 32.77 -2.61 -25.24
C PRO A 580 32.01 -3.43 -26.27
N SER A 581 32.35 -3.27 -27.55
CA SER A 581 31.71 -4.03 -28.63
C SER A 581 32.30 -5.43 -28.81
N LYS A 582 33.48 -5.73 -28.24
CA LYS A 582 34.18 -7.01 -28.40
C LYS A 582 34.42 -7.71 -27.07
N PRO A 583 34.49 -9.06 -27.06
CA PRO A 583 34.22 -9.95 -28.20
C PRO A 583 32.72 -10.04 -28.54
N ASP A 584 32.40 -10.55 -29.74
CA ASP A 584 31.02 -10.77 -30.16
C ASP A 584 30.33 -11.78 -29.23
N GLY A 585 29.03 -11.59 -28.97
CA GLY A 585 28.26 -12.42 -28.04
C GLY A 585 28.57 -12.23 -26.54
N ALA A 586 29.51 -11.33 -26.17
CA ALA A 586 29.76 -11.02 -24.78
C ALA A 586 28.60 -10.23 -24.16
N LEU A 587 28.20 -10.65 -22.95
CA LEU A 587 27.22 -9.95 -22.13
C LEU A 587 27.93 -9.41 -20.89
N TYR A 588 27.80 -8.11 -20.67
CA TYR A 588 28.34 -7.42 -19.51
C TYR A 588 27.22 -6.89 -18.61
N GLU A 589 27.44 -7.03 -17.32
CA GLU A 589 26.72 -6.34 -16.24
C GLU A 589 27.68 -5.35 -15.58
N LEU A 590 27.21 -4.14 -15.30
CA LEU A 590 27.89 -3.17 -14.47
C LEU A 590 27.01 -2.84 -13.26
N ILE A 591 27.59 -3.01 -12.07
CA ILE A 591 27.05 -2.52 -10.81
C ILE A 591 27.83 -1.23 -10.46
N ALA A 592 27.16 -0.10 -10.55
CA ALA A 592 27.69 1.20 -10.16
C ALA A 592 27.09 1.61 -8.81
N THR A 593 27.91 1.74 -7.77
CA THR A 593 27.46 2.19 -6.44
C THR A 593 27.80 3.66 -6.27
N ALA A 594 26.78 4.50 -6.09
CA ALA A 594 26.95 5.89 -5.71
C ALA A 594 26.85 6.02 -4.19
N THR A 595 27.86 6.58 -3.55
CA THR A 595 27.81 7.05 -2.16
C THR A 595 27.70 8.57 -2.17
N MET A 596 26.58 9.10 -1.71
CA MET A 596 26.40 10.53 -1.52
C MET A 596 26.81 10.93 -0.11
N ILE A 597 27.43 12.09 0.02
CA ILE A 597 27.88 12.66 1.29
C ILE A 597 27.39 14.10 1.36
N ASP A 598 26.66 14.47 2.41
CA ASP A 598 26.22 15.86 2.63
C ASP A 598 27.27 16.70 3.39
N THR A 599 27.01 18.01 3.58
CA THR A 599 27.90 18.91 4.34
C THR A 599 27.97 18.62 5.84
N PHE A 600 27.06 17.80 6.38
CA PHE A 600 27.06 17.34 7.76
C PHE A 600 27.82 16.02 7.93
N GLY A 601 28.23 15.39 6.82
CA GLY A 601 28.94 14.12 6.79
C GLY A 601 28.03 12.89 6.80
N MET A 602 26.71 13.07 6.65
CA MET A 602 25.77 11.97 6.46
C MET A 602 26.06 11.27 5.14
N LYS A 603 25.88 9.96 5.11
CA LYS A 603 26.16 9.13 3.95
C LYS A 603 24.96 8.29 3.61
N GLY A 604 24.59 8.30 2.35
CA GLY A 604 23.64 7.36 1.77
C GLY A 604 24.22 6.74 0.53
N SER A 605 23.85 5.50 0.23
CA SER A 605 24.36 4.80 -0.94
C SER A 605 23.22 4.15 -1.73
N ILE A 606 23.35 4.17 -3.06
CA ILE A 606 22.44 3.48 -3.99
C ILE A 606 23.24 2.74 -5.05
N GLN A 607 22.70 1.62 -5.53
CA GLN A 607 23.28 0.84 -6.61
C GLN A 607 22.46 0.96 -7.89
N HIS A 608 23.15 1.15 -9.01
CA HIS A 608 22.63 1.00 -10.36
C HIS A 608 23.18 -0.29 -10.95
N ARG A 609 22.30 -1.07 -11.58
CA ARG A 609 22.65 -2.25 -12.33
C ARG A 609 22.25 -2.04 -13.78
N VAL A 610 23.24 -1.92 -14.65
CA VAL A 610 23.02 -1.71 -16.09
C VAL A 610 23.64 -2.86 -16.88
N ALA A 611 23.01 -3.21 -17.99
CA ALA A 611 23.42 -4.33 -18.83
C ALA A 611 23.82 -3.84 -20.23
N SER A 612 24.81 -4.49 -20.83
CA SER A 612 25.23 -4.24 -22.22
C SER A 612 24.14 -4.50 -23.27
N HIS A 613 23.03 -5.14 -22.89
CA HIS A 613 21.95 -5.51 -23.80
C HIS A 613 20.58 -5.25 -23.15
N VAL A 614 19.62 -4.94 -24.01
CA VAL A 614 18.20 -4.78 -23.68
C VAL A 614 17.37 -5.51 -24.73
N VAL A 615 16.17 -5.91 -24.37
CA VAL A 615 15.20 -6.49 -25.30
C VAL A 615 14.26 -5.41 -25.78
N THR A 616 13.97 -5.39 -27.08
CA THR A 616 13.00 -4.48 -27.69
C THR A 616 11.99 -5.26 -28.53
N GLY A 617 10.90 -4.61 -28.89
CA GLY A 617 9.92 -5.15 -29.83
C GLY A 617 10.40 -5.02 -31.27
N ARG A 618 9.97 -5.92 -32.15
CA ARG A 618 10.07 -5.68 -33.59
C ARG A 618 9.15 -4.53 -34.00
N PRO A 619 9.53 -3.72 -35.02
CA PRO A 619 8.68 -2.65 -35.53
C PRO A 619 7.25 -3.14 -35.85
N GLY A 620 6.25 -2.49 -35.28
CA GLY A 620 4.83 -2.82 -35.47
C GLY A 620 4.28 -3.98 -34.63
N GLY A 621 5.11 -4.61 -33.79
CA GLY A 621 4.67 -5.62 -32.82
C GLY A 621 4.19 -5.01 -31.50
N ASN A 622 3.40 -5.77 -30.74
CA ASN A 622 3.09 -5.43 -29.35
C ASN A 622 4.16 -6.05 -28.44
N LEU A 623 5.09 -5.23 -27.95
CA LEU A 623 6.22 -5.67 -27.13
C LEU A 623 5.77 -6.40 -25.86
N ALA A 624 4.76 -5.89 -25.14
CA ALA A 624 4.24 -6.53 -23.92
C ALA A 624 3.70 -7.95 -24.17
N GLU A 625 2.93 -8.15 -25.24
CA GLU A 625 2.39 -9.46 -25.60
C GLU A 625 3.50 -10.43 -26.04
N SER A 626 4.44 -9.98 -26.86
CA SER A 626 5.61 -10.78 -27.25
C SER A 626 6.45 -11.16 -26.04
N LEU A 627 6.64 -10.24 -25.09
CA LEU A 627 7.39 -10.46 -23.86
C LEU A 627 6.69 -11.49 -22.97
N ALA A 628 5.39 -11.35 -22.73
CA ALA A 628 4.61 -12.29 -21.94
C ALA A 628 4.66 -13.70 -22.55
N SER A 629 4.48 -13.83 -23.86
CA SER A 629 4.52 -15.11 -24.57
C SER A 629 5.91 -15.76 -24.48
N ALA A 630 6.98 -15.00 -24.70
CA ALA A 630 8.34 -15.50 -24.59
C ALA A 630 8.65 -15.95 -23.15
N ALA A 631 8.26 -15.15 -22.15
CA ALA A 631 8.45 -15.48 -20.74
C ALA A 631 7.70 -16.75 -20.32
N ALA A 632 6.48 -16.99 -20.85
CA ALA A 632 5.77 -18.25 -20.65
C ALA A 632 6.57 -19.44 -21.18
N SER A 633 7.08 -19.37 -22.41
CA SER A 633 7.94 -20.42 -22.97
C SER A 633 9.23 -20.62 -22.16
N MET A 634 9.87 -19.54 -21.72
CA MET A 634 11.06 -19.57 -20.85
C MET A 634 10.78 -20.24 -19.50
N ALA A 635 9.56 -20.12 -18.98
CA ALA A 635 9.10 -20.69 -17.72
C ALA A 635 8.55 -22.12 -17.83
N ASP A 636 8.63 -22.74 -19.03
CA ASP A 636 7.99 -24.03 -19.34
C ASP A 636 6.47 -24.03 -19.16
N ALA A 637 5.85 -22.86 -19.34
CA ALA A 637 4.42 -22.72 -19.38
C ALA A 637 3.96 -22.68 -20.85
N ASP A 638 2.78 -23.23 -21.11
CA ASP A 638 2.12 -23.13 -22.40
C ASP A 638 1.74 -21.66 -22.67
N PRO A 639 2.27 -21.00 -23.71
CA PRO A 639 1.89 -19.63 -24.05
C PRO A 639 0.40 -19.44 -24.28
N ASP A 640 -0.32 -20.48 -24.73
CA ASP A 640 -1.77 -20.43 -24.94
C ASP A 640 -2.52 -20.28 -23.60
N ALA A 641 -1.90 -20.60 -22.46
CA ALA A 641 -2.46 -20.33 -21.14
C ALA A 641 -2.66 -18.81 -20.91
N LEU A 642 -1.86 -17.96 -21.56
CA LEU A 642 -2.00 -16.51 -21.49
C LEU A 642 -3.29 -16.01 -22.12
N ALA A 643 -3.89 -16.76 -23.05
CA ALA A 643 -5.14 -16.37 -23.71
C ALA A 643 -6.33 -16.27 -22.74
N LYS A 644 -6.23 -16.94 -21.58
CA LYS A 644 -7.22 -16.86 -20.48
C LYS A 644 -7.08 -15.59 -19.64
N GLY A 645 -5.91 -14.95 -19.67
CA GLY A 645 -5.60 -13.78 -18.86
C GLY A 645 -5.83 -12.46 -19.57
N ARG A 646 -6.94 -12.29 -20.29
CA ARG A 646 -7.20 -11.03 -21.00
C ARG A 646 -7.25 -9.86 -20.02
N LEU A 647 -6.61 -8.74 -20.37
CA LEU A 647 -6.67 -7.50 -19.60
C LEU A 647 -7.95 -6.70 -19.89
N ASP A 648 -8.46 -6.81 -21.11
CA ASP A 648 -9.79 -6.30 -21.46
C ASP A 648 -10.86 -7.30 -21.01
N VAL A 649 -11.43 -7.03 -19.83
CA VAL A 649 -12.46 -7.87 -19.21
C VAL A 649 -13.85 -7.26 -19.40
N SER A 650 -14.71 -8.01 -20.09
CA SER A 650 -16.11 -7.66 -20.31
C SER A 650 -16.91 -7.74 -19.01
N ALA A 651 -18.07 -7.06 -18.94
CA ALA A 651 -18.97 -7.06 -17.77
C ALA A 651 -19.35 -8.48 -17.29
N ASP A 652 -19.30 -9.47 -18.17
CA ASP A 652 -19.79 -10.82 -17.92
C ASP A 652 -18.70 -11.84 -17.49
N ASP A 653 -17.44 -11.42 -17.39
CA ASP A 653 -16.28 -12.31 -17.13
C ASP A 653 -16.14 -12.79 -15.66
N LYS A 654 -17.25 -13.01 -14.96
CA LYS A 654 -17.27 -13.50 -13.56
C LYS A 654 -16.55 -14.83 -13.35
N LEU A 655 -16.52 -15.68 -14.38
CA LEU A 655 -15.81 -16.96 -14.34
C LEU A 655 -14.29 -16.77 -14.33
N LEU A 656 -13.78 -15.70 -14.96
CA LEU A 656 -12.34 -15.40 -15.02
C LEU A 656 -11.83 -14.70 -13.77
N GLU A 657 -12.69 -14.02 -13.02
CA GLU A 657 -12.35 -13.38 -11.75
C GLU A 657 -11.85 -14.40 -10.72
N ASN A 658 -12.51 -15.57 -10.66
CA ASN A 658 -12.22 -16.61 -9.66
C ASN A 658 -11.32 -17.74 -10.18
N ASP A 659 -10.92 -17.75 -11.46
CA ASP A 659 -10.01 -18.76 -12.03
C ASP A 659 -8.54 -18.42 -11.69
N PRO A 660 -7.84 -19.24 -10.87
CA PRO A 660 -6.44 -19.00 -10.53
C PRO A 660 -5.52 -18.95 -11.74
N ARG A 661 -5.79 -19.73 -12.80
CA ARG A 661 -4.97 -19.71 -14.02
C ARG A 661 -5.17 -18.40 -14.78
N ALA A 662 -6.42 -17.96 -14.92
CA ALA A 662 -6.72 -16.68 -15.57
C ALA A 662 -6.09 -15.50 -14.82
N ARG A 663 -6.17 -15.51 -13.48
CA ARG A 663 -5.53 -14.49 -12.63
C ARG A 663 -4.01 -14.45 -12.82
N ARG A 664 -3.33 -15.59 -12.72
CA ARG A 664 -1.87 -15.65 -12.92
C ARG A 664 -1.46 -15.23 -14.33
N ALA A 665 -2.26 -15.58 -15.34
CA ALA A 665 -2.03 -15.11 -16.71
C ALA A 665 -2.17 -13.59 -16.85
N ARG A 666 -3.14 -12.97 -16.16
CA ARG A 666 -3.26 -11.51 -16.08
C ARG A 666 -2.05 -10.89 -15.37
N LEU A 667 -1.63 -11.45 -14.24
CA LEU A 667 -0.44 -11.01 -13.53
C LEU A 667 0.80 -11.00 -14.44
N VAL A 668 1.05 -12.07 -15.20
CA VAL A 668 2.17 -12.12 -16.16
C VAL A 668 2.09 -11.00 -17.19
N ARG A 669 0.90 -10.74 -17.75
CA ARG A 669 0.70 -9.65 -18.72
C ARG A 669 0.86 -8.27 -18.09
N LEU A 670 0.43 -8.07 -16.84
CA LEU A 670 0.57 -6.81 -16.12
C LEU A 670 2.04 -6.52 -15.80
N VAL A 671 2.79 -7.53 -15.34
CA VAL A 671 4.24 -7.42 -15.12
C VAL A 671 4.98 -7.17 -16.45
N ALA A 672 4.56 -7.83 -17.54
CA ALA A 672 5.12 -7.59 -18.86
C ALA A 672 4.79 -6.19 -19.41
N LEU A 673 3.57 -5.69 -19.19
CA LEU A 673 3.17 -4.35 -19.60
C LEU A 673 4.06 -3.30 -18.94
N ARG A 674 4.23 -3.40 -17.61
CA ARG A 674 5.12 -2.53 -16.83
C ARG A 674 6.56 -2.58 -17.31
N ALA A 675 7.09 -3.78 -17.50
CA ALA A 675 8.45 -4.02 -17.99
C ALA A 675 8.73 -3.41 -19.39
N THR A 676 7.70 -2.92 -20.08
CA THR A 676 7.79 -2.38 -21.45
C THR A 676 7.41 -0.91 -21.54
N GLU A 677 7.16 -0.24 -20.42
CA GLU A 677 6.76 1.18 -20.39
C GLU A 677 7.80 2.10 -21.04
N ASP A 678 9.07 1.75 -20.95
CA ASP A 678 10.17 2.52 -21.55
C ASP A 678 10.57 2.03 -22.96
N ASP A 679 9.72 1.24 -23.63
CA ASP A 679 9.94 0.63 -24.96
C ASP A 679 11.14 -0.33 -25.05
N HIS A 680 11.75 -0.68 -23.91
CA HIS A 680 12.83 -1.65 -23.79
C HIS A 680 12.70 -2.42 -22.48
N VAL A 681 13.30 -3.60 -22.44
CA VAL A 681 13.25 -4.51 -21.29
C VAL A 681 14.67 -4.88 -20.89
N THR A 682 15.04 -4.55 -19.66
CA THR A 682 16.29 -4.96 -19.03
C THR A 682 16.26 -6.45 -18.67
N VAL A 683 17.42 -7.02 -18.34
CA VAL A 683 17.47 -8.42 -17.89
C VAL A 683 16.72 -8.65 -16.57
N ASP A 684 16.73 -7.67 -15.66
CA ASP A 684 16.07 -7.80 -14.36
C ASP A 684 14.55 -7.75 -14.53
N GLU A 685 14.04 -6.91 -15.41
CA GLU A 685 12.62 -6.90 -15.80
C GLU A 685 12.22 -8.20 -16.50
N LEU A 686 13.03 -8.70 -17.45
CA LEU A 686 12.74 -10.00 -18.07
C LEU A 686 12.72 -11.12 -17.02
N ARG A 687 13.66 -11.12 -16.07
CA ARG A 687 13.70 -12.09 -14.96
C ARG A 687 12.42 -12.04 -14.14
N ARG A 688 11.91 -10.84 -13.83
CA ARG A 688 10.64 -10.62 -13.14
C ARG A 688 9.46 -11.21 -13.91
N VAL A 689 9.34 -10.92 -15.21
CA VAL A 689 8.25 -11.50 -16.05
C VAL A 689 8.35 -13.03 -16.10
N VAL A 690 9.57 -13.59 -16.23
CA VAL A 690 9.80 -15.05 -16.22
C VAL A 690 9.43 -15.68 -14.88
N GLN A 691 9.75 -15.01 -13.76
CA GLN A 691 9.34 -15.47 -12.42
C GLN A 691 7.82 -15.48 -12.26
N ALA A 692 7.12 -14.45 -12.74
CA ALA A 692 5.66 -14.44 -12.77
C ALA A 692 5.12 -15.59 -13.64
N ALA A 693 5.73 -15.84 -14.80
CA ALA A 693 5.31 -16.89 -15.72
C ALA A 693 5.50 -18.30 -15.15
N LYS A 694 6.47 -18.52 -14.26
CA LYS A 694 6.63 -19.80 -13.54
C LYS A 694 5.43 -20.16 -12.65
N LEU A 695 4.60 -19.18 -12.27
CA LEU A 695 3.35 -19.44 -11.54
C LEU A 695 2.31 -20.17 -12.40
N LEU A 696 2.41 -20.07 -13.73
CA LEU A 696 1.52 -20.76 -14.66
C LEU A 696 1.79 -22.27 -14.73
N SER A 697 3.04 -22.69 -14.52
CA SER A 697 3.46 -24.10 -14.53
C SER A 697 3.37 -24.78 -13.16
N ALA A 698 3.23 -24.00 -12.08
CA ALA A 698 3.03 -24.53 -10.73
C ALA A 698 1.60 -25.10 -10.57
N GLN A 699 1.41 -26.35 -10.99
CA GLN A 699 0.21 -27.18 -10.75
C GLN A 699 0.55 -28.64 -10.49
#